data_AF-A0A8D2PZW9-F1
#
_entry.id   AF-A0A8D2PZW9-F1
#
_cell.length_a   1.000
_cell.length_b   1.000
_cell.length_c   1.000
_cell.angle_alpha   90.00
_cell.angle_beta   90.00
_cell.angle_gamma   90.00
#
_symmetry.space_group_name_H-M   'P 1'
#
loop_
_entity.id
_entity.type
_entity.pdbx_description
1 polymer ?
#
loop_
_entity_poly.entity_id
_entity_poly.type
_entity_poly.pdbx_seq_one_letter_code
_entity_poly.pdbx_strand_id
1 'polypeptide(L)'
;GAFTMTGKVLLSRVAPQTHRVPHHCLSTLQFLLEESDLGQNRAKASQRALAELNPCVEVEAYTGELSEAFLTSFQVVVLTESPLEEQLHVGNFCHTHGICFIVADAKGLAGQLFCDFGEHFVVDDPAEGDPASAAVQHISQGNPGVVTCVGTEDSYGHPFRDGDLVTFSGVQGMTELNGQKPIPVHVLDDFRLEIGDTSSFSPYRCGGLVSQVQRRLECSHVSLSRTHGAATRAGVLLCHSRAQESTHQIPGAVLHATFRALHAFRRERGRLPRPRAPADAERVLELARSLGEQQGPLDEDIVRAFASVSAGDLCPVASVVGALAAQEVLKAITRKFVPLNQWLYLDSLECLALPGAAQLTEMDCAPRGSRYDGQIAIFGANFQEKLGHQKYLVVGAGAIGCELLKNFAMMGLTAGDGELIVTDMDTVALSNLHRQLLYRSADISEPKSVVAAAAVQRMNPDVRVTAHQNQVGPATEMLYSDKFFQDLDGVASALDTIEARSYLERRCLRCRTPLLDSGTEGTRGHVLAMVPSLTKPPGPASIPRDGTFPLCTLRHFPRTIQHTLQWARDEFEGLFQLPAEQVNQLMEDPGFLEQQPPGKVLEQVLASLQERPRDWRDCVRWARRRWQSCYHDAIAQLLHTYPPEHVSPETSPGVPFWTGDRSCPHPLTFNPDNDTHVDYVVAAAHLFAQAHRVPPCRDRVAIQAILRDVVLPPFAPQEGLQIPLKEESTEKTQLTELTQDLVQWRQELVGAEEAQAPLMEPIHFEKDNDVHIDFITAASNLRAENYGISPADCKQIAGRIVPAIITTTAAVAGLACLEVYKLVWGCQDLSCYRSSNVNLSACLLHRFLPSPAPTYWVRSSSLGKCRCPDWDRLRYRGAFVWGFMACEAVLPARQEAPIGTRLARGAQGRGQEEGEGGDSTALLRLQHHFGLMAAPGPLKPHARPCVILPVVTRGWHQPWMENAAGSGHALRALQQHPTPPCPRARTAGVTFHTQLLGSGGNTCPRGLLSMTYIPWGPGEPTLGASLVQRNMLPRARVMYFAGGGPGHGFPSVPEQLLPR
;
A
#
# COMPACT_ATOMS: atom_id res chain seq x y z
N GLY A 1 -17.50 4.66 1.67
CA GLY A 1 -18.72 4.10 1.06
C GLY A 1 -18.99 2.72 1.64
N ALA A 2 -19.79 1.88 0.98
CA ALA A 2 -20.19 0.56 1.50
C ALA A 2 -19.02 -0.32 2.00
N PHE A 3 -17.89 -0.29 1.31
CA PHE A 3 -16.66 -1.04 1.65
C PHE A 3 -16.06 -0.70 3.03
N THR A 4 -16.31 0.50 3.56
CA THR A 4 -15.58 1.06 4.72
C THR A 4 -16.47 1.48 5.87
N MET A 5 -17.78 1.24 5.83
CA MET A 5 -18.74 1.80 6.79
C MET A 5 -19.51 0.72 7.57
N THR A 6 -20.32 1.13 8.55
CA THR A 6 -21.43 0.32 9.10
C THR A 6 -22.73 1.14 9.05
N GLY A 7 -23.87 0.48 8.81
CA GLY A 7 -25.19 1.14 8.72
C GLY A 7 -25.91 0.88 7.40
N LYS A 8 -26.71 1.85 6.94
CA LYS A 8 -27.52 1.76 5.70
C LYS A 8 -26.94 2.64 4.60
N VAL A 9 -26.77 2.07 3.41
CA VAL A 9 -26.42 2.79 2.17
C VAL A 9 -27.59 2.69 1.20
N LEU A 10 -28.17 3.84 0.83
CA LEU A 10 -29.26 3.88 -0.15
C LEU A 10 -28.75 4.26 -1.54
N LEU A 11 -29.20 3.52 -2.55
CA LEU A 11 -29.06 3.83 -3.98
C LEU A 11 -30.40 4.32 -4.51
N SER A 12 -30.49 5.57 -4.96
CA SER A 12 -31.78 6.17 -5.36
C SER A 12 -31.79 6.63 -6.83
N ARG A 13 -32.89 6.36 -7.56
CA ARG A 13 -33.17 6.93 -8.90
C ARG A 13 -34.64 6.86 -9.35
N VAL A 14 -35.22 8.00 -9.74
CA VAL A 14 -36.67 8.16 -9.98
C VAL A 14 -37.17 7.77 -11.39
N ALA A 15 -36.54 8.28 -12.45
CA ALA A 15 -37.22 8.42 -13.75
C ALA A 15 -37.23 7.15 -14.65
N PRO A 16 -38.30 6.88 -15.45
CA PRO A 16 -38.62 5.50 -15.84
C PRO A 16 -38.14 5.03 -17.23
N GLN A 17 -37.91 5.93 -18.20
CA GLN A 17 -37.74 5.54 -19.62
C GLN A 17 -36.33 5.74 -20.18
N THR A 18 -35.56 6.70 -19.69
CA THR A 18 -34.21 7.06 -20.18
C THR A 18 -33.07 6.40 -19.41
N HIS A 19 -33.36 5.58 -18.39
CA HIS A 19 -32.39 5.14 -17.38
C HIS A 19 -32.33 3.62 -17.14
N ARG A 20 -32.83 2.86 -18.11
CA ARG A 20 -32.42 1.47 -18.35
C ARG A 20 -30.88 1.40 -18.49
N VAL A 21 -30.20 0.34 -18.06
CA VAL A 21 -28.76 0.18 -18.30
C VAL A 21 -28.49 0.20 -19.82
N PRO A 22 -27.71 1.18 -20.33
CA PRO A 22 -27.28 1.23 -21.73
C PRO A 22 -25.87 0.63 -21.87
N HIS A 23 -25.50 0.21 -23.09
CA HIS A 23 -24.18 -0.35 -23.38
C HIS A 23 -23.02 0.52 -22.84
N HIS A 24 -23.07 1.83 -23.03
CA HIS A 24 -22.00 2.74 -22.57
C HIS A 24 -21.76 2.74 -21.05
N CYS A 25 -22.73 2.36 -20.21
CA CYS A 25 -22.49 2.28 -18.76
C CYS A 25 -21.66 1.04 -18.35
N LEU A 26 -21.49 0.06 -19.24
CA LEU A 26 -20.74 -1.17 -18.99
C LEU A 26 -19.22 -1.03 -19.16
N SER A 27 -18.70 0.12 -19.63
CA SER A 27 -17.25 0.35 -19.73
C SER A 27 -16.69 1.45 -18.83
N THR A 28 -17.52 2.35 -18.28
CA THR A 28 -16.99 3.59 -17.69
C THR A 28 -17.24 3.73 -16.20
N LEU A 29 -18.41 3.33 -15.68
CA LEU A 29 -18.83 3.68 -14.32
C LEU A 29 -19.19 2.49 -13.42
N GLN A 30 -19.60 1.35 -13.98
CA GLN A 30 -20.26 0.32 -13.18
C GLN A 30 -19.77 -1.10 -13.48
N PHE A 31 -18.60 -1.41 -12.93
CA PHE A 31 -17.98 -2.74 -12.85
C PHE A 31 -18.79 -3.79 -12.03
N LEU A 32 -20.04 -3.45 -11.68
CA LEU A 32 -20.99 -4.23 -10.89
C LEU A 32 -22.28 -4.53 -11.67
N LEU A 33 -22.28 -4.30 -12.98
CA LEU A 33 -23.37 -4.63 -13.90
C LEU A 33 -22.84 -5.52 -15.03
N GLU A 34 -23.66 -6.48 -15.41
CA GLU A 34 -23.40 -7.38 -16.54
C GLU A 34 -24.16 -6.94 -17.80
N GLU A 35 -23.88 -7.57 -18.94
CA GLU A 35 -24.75 -7.44 -20.13
C GLU A 35 -26.17 -7.98 -19.88
N SER A 36 -26.33 -8.88 -18.90
CA SER A 36 -27.63 -9.37 -18.42
C SER A 36 -28.48 -8.28 -17.72
N ASP A 37 -27.85 -7.17 -17.30
CA ASP A 37 -28.54 -6.00 -16.72
C ASP A 37 -29.00 -4.97 -17.75
N LEU A 38 -28.63 -5.13 -19.04
CA LEU A 38 -29.10 -4.26 -20.12
C LEU A 38 -30.64 -4.21 -20.12
N GLY A 39 -31.18 -3.00 -20.03
CA GLY A 39 -32.62 -2.78 -19.87
C GLY A 39 -33.12 -2.55 -18.44
N GLN A 40 -32.36 -2.89 -17.39
CA GLN A 40 -32.79 -2.80 -15.99
C GLN A 40 -32.56 -1.41 -15.36
N ASN A 41 -33.16 -1.14 -14.19
CA ASN A 41 -32.86 0.08 -13.42
C ASN A 41 -31.51 -0.07 -12.70
N ARG A 42 -30.56 0.85 -12.97
CA ARG A 42 -29.20 0.80 -12.40
C ARG A 42 -29.13 0.58 -10.89
N ALA A 43 -29.97 1.25 -10.10
CA ALA A 43 -29.94 1.15 -8.64
C ALA A 43 -30.42 -0.21 -8.12
N LYS A 44 -31.37 -0.86 -8.83
CA LYS A 44 -31.86 -2.20 -8.48
C LYS A 44 -30.85 -3.28 -8.89
N ALA A 45 -30.26 -3.16 -10.08
CA ALA A 45 -29.29 -4.14 -10.58
C ALA A 45 -27.99 -4.15 -9.74
N SER A 46 -27.41 -2.98 -9.42
CA SER A 46 -26.16 -2.93 -8.64
C SER A 46 -26.34 -3.16 -7.13
N GLN A 47 -27.57 -3.15 -6.58
CA GLN A 47 -27.82 -3.28 -5.14
C GLN A 47 -27.22 -4.56 -4.55
N ARG A 48 -27.43 -5.70 -5.22
CA ARG A 48 -26.95 -7.00 -4.74
C ARG A 48 -25.42 -7.05 -4.72
N ALA A 49 -24.80 -6.68 -5.85
CA ALA A 49 -23.36 -6.70 -6.00
C ALA A 49 -22.65 -5.71 -5.04
N LEU A 50 -23.31 -4.62 -4.64
CA LEU A 50 -22.85 -3.69 -3.60
C LEU A 50 -23.03 -4.23 -2.18
N ALA A 51 -24.10 -4.97 -1.88
CA ALA A 51 -24.31 -5.61 -0.58
C ALA A 51 -23.29 -6.73 -0.33
N GLU A 52 -22.96 -7.51 -1.35
CA GLU A 52 -21.95 -8.58 -1.30
C GLU A 52 -20.52 -8.07 -1.00
N LEU A 53 -20.26 -6.76 -1.07
CA LEU A 53 -18.97 -6.17 -0.71
C LEU A 53 -18.72 -6.11 0.79
N ASN A 54 -19.77 -5.94 1.60
CA ASN A 54 -19.65 -5.78 3.05
C ASN A 54 -20.96 -6.20 3.76
N PRO A 55 -21.04 -7.42 4.31
CA PRO A 55 -22.22 -7.90 5.03
C PRO A 55 -22.63 -7.08 6.28
N CYS A 56 -21.78 -6.16 6.75
CA CYS A 56 -22.09 -5.23 7.84
C CYS A 56 -22.76 -3.93 7.37
N VAL A 57 -23.01 -3.77 6.06
CA VAL A 57 -23.73 -2.64 5.47
C VAL A 57 -24.98 -3.14 4.75
N GLU A 58 -26.11 -2.59 5.15
CA GLU A 58 -27.40 -2.85 4.51
C GLU A 58 -27.54 -1.91 3.30
N VAL A 59 -27.55 -2.49 2.09
CA VAL A 59 -27.70 -1.71 0.84
C VAL A 59 -29.14 -1.81 0.34
N GLU A 60 -29.81 -0.67 0.19
CA GLU A 60 -31.20 -0.58 -0.28
C GLU A 60 -31.27 0.16 -1.63
N ALA A 61 -32.29 -0.15 -2.44
CA ALA A 61 -32.54 0.50 -3.73
C ALA A 61 -33.92 1.19 -3.76
N TYR A 62 -33.94 2.49 -4.04
CA TYR A 62 -35.15 3.31 -4.07
C TYR A 62 -35.44 3.87 -5.47
N THR A 63 -36.70 3.83 -5.86
CA THR A 63 -37.18 4.33 -7.16
C THR A 63 -38.45 5.18 -7.04
N GLY A 64 -38.67 5.81 -5.87
CA GLY A 64 -39.67 6.86 -5.67
C GLY A 64 -39.07 8.25 -5.82
N GLU A 65 -39.85 9.30 -5.57
CA GLU A 65 -39.40 10.69 -5.62
C GLU A 65 -38.55 11.08 -4.40
N LEU A 66 -37.64 12.05 -4.58
CA LEU A 66 -36.80 12.61 -3.52
C LEU A 66 -37.57 13.64 -2.67
N SER A 67 -38.61 13.18 -1.95
CA SER A 67 -39.34 14.06 -1.04
C SER A 67 -38.45 14.58 0.09
N GLU A 68 -38.70 15.81 0.55
CA GLU A 68 -37.99 16.43 1.68
C GLU A 68 -38.01 15.54 2.93
N ALA A 69 -39.18 14.97 3.27
CA ALA A 69 -39.34 14.04 4.38
C ALA A 69 -38.43 12.81 4.27
N PHE A 70 -38.17 12.30 3.05
CA PHE A 70 -37.25 11.19 2.81
C PHE A 70 -35.79 11.59 3.05
N LEU A 71 -35.40 12.78 2.59
CA LEU A 71 -34.04 13.32 2.77
C LEU A 71 -33.67 13.49 4.26
N THR A 72 -34.61 13.91 5.12
CA THR A 72 -34.37 14.02 6.57
C THR A 72 -33.95 12.72 7.27
N SER A 73 -34.11 11.56 6.62
CA SER A 73 -33.75 10.27 7.21
C SER A 73 -32.27 9.91 7.10
N PHE A 74 -31.46 10.73 6.40
CA PHE A 74 -30.02 10.52 6.13
C PHE A 74 -29.13 11.53 6.86
N GLN A 75 -27.86 11.19 7.07
CA GLN A 75 -26.84 12.08 7.65
C GLN A 75 -25.95 12.69 6.57
N VAL A 76 -25.75 11.96 5.46
CA VAL A 76 -25.00 12.45 4.29
C VAL A 76 -25.77 12.14 3.02
N VAL A 77 -25.90 13.12 2.13
CA VAL A 77 -26.51 13.01 0.80
C VAL A 77 -25.46 13.31 -0.27
N VAL A 78 -25.24 12.37 -1.18
CA VAL A 78 -24.30 12.48 -2.29
C VAL A 78 -25.07 12.48 -3.61
N LEU A 79 -24.95 13.55 -4.38
CA LEU A 79 -25.51 13.66 -5.74
C LEU A 79 -24.43 13.47 -6.80
N THR A 80 -24.77 12.73 -7.85
CA THR A 80 -23.97 12.59 -9.08
C THR A 80 -24.88 12.70 -10.32
N GLU A 81 -24.34 13.07 -11.49
CA GLU A 81 -25.03 13.11 -12.80
C GLU A 81 -26.29 14.00 -12.93
N SER A 82 -26.61 14.75 -11.88
CA SER A 82 -27.86 15.48 -11.70
C SER A 82 -27.92 16.81 -12.47
N PRO A 83 -29.12 17.27 -12.88
CA PRO A 83 -29.33 18.66 -13.29
C PRO A 83 -28.98 19.63 -12.15
N LEU A 84 -28.61 20.86 -12.51
CA LEU A 84 -28.23 21.89 -11.55
C LEU A 84 -29.42 22.30 -10.67
N GLU A 85 -30.62 22.31 -11.25
CA GLU A 85 -31.87 22.61 -10.59
C GLU A 85 -32.15 21.64 -9.42
N GLU A 86 -31.82 20.36 -9.61
CA GLU A 86 -31.94 19.29 -8.60
C GLU A 86 -30.85 19.43 -7.52
N GLN A 87 -29.60 19.73 -7.93
CA GLN A 87 -28.50 20.01 -6.99
C GLN A 87 -28.80 21.21 -6.09
N LEU A 88 -29.35 22.30 -6.64
CA LEU A 88 -29.69 23.50 -5.89
C LEU A 88 -30.86 23.27 -4.91
N HIS A 89 -31.90 22.54 -5.33
CA HIS A 89 -33.03 22.23 -4.45
C HIS A 89 -32.60 21.35 -3.26
N VAL A 90 -31.96 20.21 -3.54
CA VAL A 90 -31.53 19.25 -2.50
C VAL A 90 -30.42 19.84 -1.63
N GLY A 91 -29.47 20.56 -2.22
CA GLY A 91 -28.36 21.20 -1.49
C GLY A 91 -28.83 22.26 -0.50
N ASN A 92 -29.74 23.14 -0.92
CA ASN A 92 -30.35 24.13 -0.03
C ASN A 92 -31.14 23.45 1.10
N PHE A 93 -31.92 22.41 0.78
CA PHE A 93 -32.67 21.65 1.78
C PHE A 93 -31.74 21.01 2.83
N CYS A 94 -30.67 20.34 2.39
CA CYS A 94 -29.71 19.69 3.27
C CYS A 94 -29.00 20.70 4.19
N HIS A 95 -28.53 21.82 3.62
CA HIS A 95 -27.87 22.90 4.36
C HIS A 95 -28.75 23.47 5.48
N THR A 96 -30.03 23.76 5.20
CA THR A 96 -30.98 24.26 6.21
C THR A 96 -31.31 23.24 7.31
N HIS A 97 -31.19 21.94 7.04
CA HIS A 97 -31.49 20.87 8.00
C HIS A 97 -30.25 20.26 8.68
N GLY A 98 -29.05 20.79 8.43
CA GLY A 98 -27.80 20.27 9.01
C GLY A 98 -27.39 18.89 8.48
N ILE A 99 -27.84 18.53 7.28
CA ILE A 99 -27.50 17.27 6.59
C ILE A 99 -26.26 17.53 5.74
N CYS A 100 -25.21 16.73 5.87
CA CYS A 100 -24.00 16.90 5.08
C CYS A 100 -24.26 16.60 3.60
N PHE A 101 -23.87 17.51 2.72
CA PHE A 101 -24.20 17.47 1.30
C PHE A 101 -22.94 17.47 0.44
N ILE A 102 -22.91 16.59 -0.57
CA ILE A 102 -21.79 16.40 -1.48
C ILE A 102 -22.32 16.31 -2.92
N VAL A 103 -21.68 17.00 -3.86
CA VAL A 103 -21.90 16.83 -5.30
C VAL A 103 -20.61 16.31 -5.94
N ALA A 104 -20.69 15.26 -6.74
CA ALA A 104 -19.54 14.66 -7.40
C ALA A 104 -19.88 14.24 -8.84
N ASP A 105 -19.31 14.91 -9.85
CA ASP A 105 -19.55 14.63 -11.26
C ASP A 105 -18.24 14.39 -12.01
N ALA A 106 -18.23 13.42 -12.94
CA ALA A 106 -17.16 13.20 -13.90
C ALA A 106 -17.71 13.43 -15.33
N LYS A 107 -16.99 14.17 -16.17
CA LYS A 107 -17.40 14.56 -17.53
C LYS A 107 -16.19 14.52 -18.45
N GLY A 108 -16.10 13.50 -19.30
CA GLY A 108 -14.93 13.26 -20.14
C GLY A 108 -13.63 13.20 -19.33
N LEU A 109 -12.69 14.09 -19.64
CA LEU A 109 -11.39 14.22 -18.97
C LEU A 109 -11.39 15.11 -17.72
N ALA A 110 -12.53 15.63 -17.27
CA ALA A 110 -12.61 16.51 -16.10
C ALA A 110 -13.64 16.03 -15.06
N GLY A 111 -13.49 16.50 -13.83
CA GLY A 111 -14.36 16.18 -12.71
C GLY A 111 -14.48 17.32 -11.72
N GLN A 112 -15.61 17.36 -11.00
CA GLN A 112 -15.87 18.32 -9.94
C GLN A 112 -16.33 17.61 -8.67
N LEU A 113 -15.93 18.17 -7.53
CA LEU A 113 -16.38 17.80 -6.19
C LEU A 113 -16.75 19.07 -5.43
N PHE A 114 -17.91 19.06 -4.76
CA PHE A 114 -18.35 20.11 -3.85
C PHE A 114 -18.75 19.50 -2.51
N CYS A 115 -18.42 20.17 -1.40
CA CYS A 115 -18.83 19.78 -0.06
C CYS A 115 -19.47 20.96 0.70
N ASP A 116 -20.54 20.64 1.42
CA ASP A 116 -21.28 21.55 2.30
C ASP A 116 -21.77 20.78 3.53
N PHE A 117 -21.08 20.92 4.65
CA PHE A 117 -21.43 20.25 5.90
C PHE A 117 -22.17 21.19 6.88
N GLY A 118 -22.75 22.29 6.37
CA GLY A 118 -23.49 23.29 7.13
C GLY A 118 -22.63 24.41 7.72
N GLU A 119 -23.29 25.43 8.30
CA GLU A 119 -22.61 26.62 8.83
C GLU A 119 -21.80 26.32 10.13
N HIS A 120 -21.99 25.16 10.77
CA HIS A 120 -21.32 24.74 12.02
C HIS A 120 -20.94 23.24 12.02
N PHE A 121 -19.82 22.87 11.40
CA PHE A 121 -19.28 21.50 11.42
C PHE A 121 -18.04 21.40 12.32
N VAL A 122 -18.10 20.63 13.40
CA VAL A 122 -16.95 20.40 14.29
C VAL A 122 -16.18 19.16 13.83
N VAL A 123 -14.90 19.33 13.52
CA VAL A 123 -13.90 18.28 13.33
C VAL A 123 -13.32 17.94 14.71
N ASP A 124 -13.47 16.69 15.13
CA ASP A 124 -12.98 16.19 16.42
C ASP A 124 -11.47 15.90 16.39
N ASP A 125 -10.97 15.46 15.25
CA ASP A 125 -9.59 15.00 15.01
C ASP A 125 -9.14 15.50 13.62
N PRO A 126 -8.46 16.65 13.49
CA PRO A 126 -8.20 17.26 12.19
C PRO A 126 -6.95 16.71 11.46
N ALA A 127 -6.12 15.89 12.11
CA ALA A 127 -4.77 15.56 11.66
C ALA A 127 -4.59 14.08 11.29
N GLU A 128 -3.45 13.77 10.67
CA GLU A 128 -3.05 12.40 10.31
C GLU A 128 -1.78 12.00 11.08
N GLY A 129 -1.82 10.81 11.70
CA GLY A 129 -0.83 10.35 12.67
C GLY A 129 -1.28 10.59 14.12
N ASP A 130 -0.56 9.97 15.05
CA ASP A 130 -0.75 10.20 16.49
C ASP A 130 -0.31 11.62 16.88
N PRO A 131 -0.80 12.18 18.01
CA PRO A 131 -0.38 13.49 18.48
C PRO A 131 1.13 13.54 18.73
N ALA A 132 1.78 14.60 18.25
CA ALA A 132 3.24 14.70 18.28
C ALA A 132 3.77 14.64 19.72
N SER A 133 4.87 13.90 19.95
CA SER A 133 5.42 13.73 21.31
C SER A 133 6.95 13.72 21.33
N ALA A 134 7.52 14.04 22.50
CA ALA A 134 8.96 13.97 22.76
C ALA A 134 9.24 13.58 24.22
N ALA A 135 10.36 12.91 24.45
CA ALA A 135 10.82 12.58 25.80
C ALA A 135 11.44 13.82 26.48
N VAL A 136 11.13 14.04 27.75
CA VAL A 136 11.68 15.14 28.54
C VAL A 136 13.07 14.76 29.05
N GLN A 137 14.07 15.61 28.75
CA GLN A 137 15.41 15.50 29.32
C GLN A 137 15.48 16.26 30.65
N HIS A 138 14.95 17.49 30.68
CA HIS A 138 15.03 18.40 31.83
C HIS A 138 13.88 19.42 31.81
N ILE A 139 13.44 19.88 32.98
CA ILE A 139 12.52 21.03 33.13
C ILE A 139 13.11 22.00 34.16
N SER A 140 13.35 23.26 33.78
CA SER A 140 13.77 24.30 34.74
C SER A 140 12.61 24.78 35.60
N GLN A 141 12.90 25.15 36.86
CA GLN A 141 11.99 25.92 37.69
C GLN A 141 12.17 27.41 37.37
N GLY A 142 11.15 28.04 36.78
CA GLY A 142 11.21 29.43 36.35
C GLY A 142 9.88 29.97 35.82
N ASN A 143 9.89 31.24 35.44
CA ASN A 143 8.77 31.91 34.76
C ASN A 143 9.35 32.74 33.58
N PRO A 144 9.24 32.25 32.33
CA PRO A 144 8.70 30.95 31.91
C PRO A 144 9.54 29.76 32.41
N GLY A 145 8.92 28.57 32.50
CA GLY A 145 9.64 27.32 32.64
C GLY A 145 10.18 26.85 31.29
N VAL A 146 11.35 26.19 31.25
CA VAL A 146 11.96 25.70 30.02
C VAL A 146 12.09 24.18 30.06
N VAL A 147 11.45 23.51 29.12
CA VAL A 147 11.53 22.06 28.89
C VAL A 147 12.57 21.79 27.81
N THR A 148 13.62 21.05 28.17
CA THR A 148 14.56 20.48 27.20
C THR A 148 14.08 19.08 26.83
N CYS A 149 13.85 18.85 25.55
CA CYS A 149 13.41 17.57 24.99
C CYS A 149 14.61 16.79 24.43
N VAL A 150 14.53 15.45 24.50
CA VAL A 150 15.37 14.57 23.68
C VAL A 150 14.74 14.48 22.29
N GLY A 151 15.56 14.53 21.23
CA GLY A 151 15.09 14.29 19.86
C GLY A 151 14.57 12.85 19.69
N THR A 152 13.61 12.64 18.79
CA THR A 152 13.17 11.29 18.45
C THR A 152 14.18 10.64 17.49
N GLU A 153 14.17 9.31 17.34
CA GLU A 153 15.15 8.63 16.48
C GLU A 153 15.02 9.04 14.99
N ASP A 154 13.85 9.55 14.58
CA ASP A 154 13.57 10.10 13.25
C ASP A 154 13.72 11.64 13.14
N SER A 155 13.86 12.37 14.27
CA SER A 155 13.86 13.85 14.28
C SER A 155 15.01 14.46 15.08
N TYR A 156 15.78 15.34 14.42
CA TYR A 156 16.77 16.19 15.08
C TYR A 156 16.04 17.28 15.88
N GLY A 157 15.63 16.95 17.10
CA GLY A 157 14.83 17.80 17.97
C GLY A 157 13.38 17.33 18.15
N HIS A 158 12.56 18.17 18.77
CA HIS A 158 11.15 17.93 19.06
C HIS A 158 10.23 18.34 17.89
N PRO A 159 9.01 17.78 17.78
CA PRO A 159 8.12 18.01 16.63
C PRO A 159 7.16 19.23 16.74
N PHE A 160 7.17 19.97 17.85
CA PHE A 160 6.16 20.99 18.18
C PHE A 160 6.35 22.34 17.46
N ARG A 161 5.31 23.17 17.49
CA ARG A 161 5.26 24.54 16.93
C ARG A 161 4.70 25.54 17.93
N ASP A 162 4.97 26.82 17.69
CA ASP A 162 4.42 27.91 18.49
C ASP A 162 2.90 27.86 18.62
N GLY A 163 2.40 27.89 19.86
CA GLY A 163 0.97 27.84 20.16
C GLY A 163 0.35 26.44 20.11
N ASP A 164 1.11 25.38 19.85
CA ASP A 164 0.66 24.02 20.15
C ASP A 164 0.28 23.90 21.63
N LEU A 165 -0.76 23.13 21.93
CA LEU A 165 -1.09 22.75 23.29
C LEU A 165 -0.43 21.42 23.60
N VAL A 166 0.16 21.28 24.79
CA VAL A 166 0.78 20.02 25.25
C VAL A 166 0.32 19.63 26.64
N THR A 167 0.43 18.34 26.95
CA THR A 167 0.24 17.75 28.29
C THR A 167 1.46 16.92 28.66
N PHE A 168 1.74 16.84 29.97
CA PHE A 168 2.86 16.07 30.51
C PHE A 168 2.37 14.81 31.23
N SER A 169 3.15 13.74 31.12
CA SER A 169 2.95 12.47 31.83
C SER A 169 4.30 11.86 32.21
N GLY A 170 4.36 11.09 33.30
CA GLY A 170 5.56 10.38 33.74
C GLY A 170 6.71 11.25 34.28
N VAL A 171 6.51 12.57 34.47
CA VAL A 171 7.52 13.49 35.01
C VAL A 171 7.76 13.19 36.49
N GLN A 172 8.99 12.88 36.88
CA GLN A 172 9.35 12.65 38.29
C GLN A 172 10.02 13.87 38.90
N GLY A 173 9.81 14.08 40.21
CA GLY A 173 10.22 15.31 40.91
C GLY A 173 9.18 16.42 40.75
N MET A 174 9.01 16.94 39.53
CA MET A 174 8.03 17.98 39.19
C MET A 174 6.66 17.37 38.87
N THR A 175 6.10 16.61 39.81
CA THR A 175 4.88 15.82 39.61
C THR A 175 3.62 16.66 39.33
N GLU A 176 3.64 17.94 39.69
CA GLU A 176 2.55 18.90 39.52
C GLU A 176 2.19 19.14 38.06
N LEU A 177 3.10 18.88 37.11
CA LEU A 177 2.84 18.95 35.66
C LEU A 177 2.02 17.76 35.14
N ASN A 178 2.08 16.59 35.79
CA ASN A 178 1.40 15.39 35.31
C ASN A 178 -0.11 15.57 35.40
N GLY A 179 -0.80 15.45 34.25
CA GLY A 179 -2.26 15.57 34.20
C GLY A 179 -2.80 17.00 34.37
N GLN A 180 -1.97 18.04 34.20
CA GLN A 180 -2.50 19.40 34.05
C GLN A 180 -3.37 19.54 32.78
N LYS A 181 -4.16 20.61 32.75
CA LYS A 181 -4.86 21.03 31.52
C LYS A 181 -3.84 21.40 30.43
N PRO A 182 -4.17 21.25 29.13
CA PRO A 182 -3.19 21.48 28.06
C PRO A 182 -2.62 22.90 28.07
N ILE A 183 -1.29 22.99 28.05
CA ILE A 183 -0.51 24.23 28.20
C ILE A 183 0.01 24.66 26.81
N PRO A 184 -0.09 25.94 26.40
CA PRO A 184 0.54 26.41 25.18
C PRO A 184 2.06 26.42 25.30
N VAL A 185 2.77 25.99 24.25
CA VAL A 185 4.24 26.08 24.15
C VAL A 185 4.69 27.23 23.25
N HIS A 186 5.88 27.77 23.54
CA HIS A 186 6.67 28.61 22.63
C HIS A 186 7.98 27.89 22.31
N VAL A 187 8.38 27.84 21.04
CA VAL A 187 9.58 27.13 20.59
C VAL A 187 10.79 28.07 20.63
N LEU A 188 11.82 27.72 21.39
CA LEU A 188 13.08 28.47 21.45
C LEU A 188 14.08 28.00 20.39
N ASP A 189 14.21 26.68 20.23
CA ASP A 189 15.05 25.99 19.25
C ASP A 189 14.57 24.54 19.09
N ASP A 190 15.27 23.75 18.26
CA ASP A 190 14.93 22.36 17.96
C ASP A 190 14.77 21.47 19.23
N PHE A 191 15.37 21.82 20.36
CA PHE A 191 15.36 21.00 21.58
C PHE A 191 14.63 21.64 22.77
N ARG A 192 14.26 22.93 22.72
CA ARG A 192 13.77 23.67 23.89
C ARG A 192 12.43 24.36 23.66
N LEU A 193 11.51 24.10 24.59
CA LEU A 193 10.18 24.69 24.68
C LEU A 193 10.08 25.57 25.93
N GLU A 194 9.54 26.77 25.79
CA GLU A 194 9.01 27.54 26.92
C GLU A 194 7.57 27.10 27.24
N ILE A 195 7.30 27.01 28.53
CA ILE A 195 5.98 26.74 29.14
C ILE A 195 5.67 27.79 30.21
N GLY A 196 4.50 27.69 30.83
CA GLY A 196 4.07 28.60 31.90
C GLY A 196 4.96 28.59 33.16
N ASP A 197 4.52 29.31 34.19
CA ASP A 197 5.23 29.41 35.46
C ASP A 197 5.37 28.04 36.15
N THR A 198 6.62 27.65 36.41
CA THR A 198 7.04 26.43 37.12
C THR A 198 7.78 26.74 38.42
N SER A 199 7.96 28.02 38.77
CA SER A 199 8.71 28.46 39.96
C SER A 199 8.11 28.01 41.29
N SER A 200 6.82 27.66 41.28
CA SER A 200 6.08 27.14 42.43
C SER A 200 5.98 25.61 42.49
N PHE A 201 6.49 24.89 41.49
CA PHE A 201 6.46 23.42 41.45
C PHE A 201 7.72 22.80 42.06
N SER A 202 7.63 21.54 42.45
CA SER A 202 8.73 20.73 42.96
C SER A 202 9.86 20.58 41.93
N PRO A 203 11.13 20.44 42.35
CA PRO A 203 12.26 20.34 41.43
C PRO A 203 12.18 19.05 40.60
N TYR A 204 12.40 19.21 39.29
CA TYR A 204 12.51 18.09 38.35
C TYR A 204 13.62 17.12 38.75
N ARG A 205 13.39 15.81 38.58
CA ARG A 205 14.39 14.76 38.80
C ARG A 205 14.76 14.04 37.52
N CYS A 206 13.79 13.39 36.89
CA CYS A 206 14.00 12.56 35.71
C CYS A 206 12.67 12.19 35.04
N GLY A 207 12.76 11.76 33.78
CA GLY A 207 11.66 11.18 33.03
C GLY A 207 10.56 12.18 32.65
N GLY A 208 9.66 11.70 31.81
CA GLY A 208 8.52 12.47 31.33
C GLY A 208 8.35 12.37 29.82
N LEU A 209 7.10 12.42 29.38
CA LEU A 209 6.70 12.56 27.99
C LEU A 209 5.88 13.85 27.88
N VAL A 210 6.27 14.71 26.94
CA VAL A 210 5.44 15.83 26.49
C VAL A 210 4.67 15.37 25.24
N SER A 211 3.36 15.55 25.23
CA SER A 211 2.47 15.09 24.15
C SER A 211 1.54 16.22 23.72
N GLN A 212 1.41 16.42 22.40
CA GLN A 212 0.53 17.41 21.79
C GLN A 212 -0.94 17.06 22.08
N VAL A 213 -1.76 18.08 22.28
CA VAL A 213 -3.21 17.95 22.34
C VAL A 213 -3.80 18.61 21.10
N GLN A 214 -4.23 17.77 20.16
CA GLN A 214 -4.90 18.21 18.94
C GLN A 214 -6.16 19.01 19.31
N ARG A 215 -6.33 20.19 18.73
CA ARG A 215 -7.51 21.03 18.95
C ARG A 215 -8.64 20.59 18.02
N ARG A 216 -9.86 20.51 18.55
CA ARG A 216 -11.07 20.48 17.71
C ARG A 216 -11.11 21.70 16.81
N LEU A 217 -11.48 21.52 15.55
CA LEU A 217 -11.57 22.59 14.56
C LEU A 217 -13.03 22.78 14.17
N GLU A 218 -13.57 23.99 14.35
CA GLU A 218 -14.86 24.35 13.78
C GLU A 218 -14.67 24.80 12.32
N CYS A 219 -15.43 24.22 11.41
CA CYS A 219 -15.52 24.56 10.00
C CYS A 219 -16.92 25.10 9.70
N SER A 220 -17.00 26.06 8.78
CA SER A 220 -18.26 26.66 8.35
C SER A 220 -18.31 26.60 6.83
N HIS A 221 -19.30 25.88 6.29
CA HIS A 221 -19.55 25.76 4.86
C HIS A 221 -20.66 26.72 4.42
N VAL A 222 -20.62 27.15 3.16
CA VAL A 222 -21.65 28.01 2.57
C VAL A 222 -22.50 27.20 1.58
N SER A 223 -23.82 27.35 1.69
CA SER A 223 -24.83 26.74 0.81
C SER A 223 -24.48 26.80 -0.68
N LEU A 224 -24.69 25.70 -1.42
CA LEU A 224 -24.44 25.60 -2.86
C LEU A 224 -24.98 26.79 -3.66
N SER A 225 -26.19 27.28 -3.38
CA SER A 225 -26.80 28.38 -4.16
C SER A 225 -26.04 29.71 -4.06
N ARG A 226 -25.36 29.97 -2.94
CA ARG A 226 -24.51 31.17 -2.75
C ARG A 226 -23.19 31.01 -3.50
N THR A 227 -22.53 29.85 -3.38
CA THR A 227 -21.20 29.61 -3.99
C THR A 227 -21.25 29.36 -5.50
N HIS A 228 -22.37 28.86 -6.02
CA HIS A 228 -22.57 28.70 -7.47
C HIS A 228 -22.66 30.04 -8.22
N GLY A 229 -23.19 31.09 -7.58
CA GLY A 229 -23.23 32.43 -8.15
C GLY A 229 -21.90 33.17 -8.00
N ALA A 230 -21.38 33.19 -6.76
CA ALA A 230 -20.14 33.88 -6.42
C ALA A 230 -18.98 32.89 -6.26
N ALA A 231 -18.13 32.78 -7.30
CA ALA A 231 -16.82 32.14 -7.22
C ALA A 231 -15.85 33.00 -6.38
N THR A 232 -16.10 33.09 -5.08
CA THR A 232 -15.24 33.80 -4.14
C THR A 232 -13.86 33.15 -4.14
N ARG A 233 -12.82 33.98 -4.34
CA ARG A 233 -11.40 33.57 -4.44
C ARG A 233 -10.87 32.73 -3.26
N ALA A 234 -11.62 32.60 -2.17
CA ALA A 234 -11.26 31.85 -0.97
C ALA A 234 -11.78 30.40 -0.94
N GLY A 235 -12.73 29.99 -1.80
CA GLY A 235 -13.46 28.71 -1.67
C GLY A 235 -13.28 27.69 -2.81
N VAL A 236 -12.40 27.96 -3.78
CA VAL A 236 -12.11 27.06 -4.91
C VAL A 236 -10.71 26.47 -4.76
N LEU A 237 -10.63 25.29 -4.16
CA LEU A 237 -9.40 24.53 -3.98
C LEU A 237 -9.08 23.70 -5.24
N LEU A 238 -8.32 24.32 -6.13
CA LEU A 238 -7.63 23.59 -7.20
C LEU A 238 -6.68 22.52 -6.63
N CYS A 239 -6.57 21.39 -7.33
CA CYS A 239 -5.60 20.33 -7.04
C CYS A 239 -4.17 20.80 -7.39
N HIS A 240 -3.54 21.61 -6.52
CA HIS A 240 -2.40 22.45 -6.92
C HIS A 240 -1.18 22.46 -6.00
N SER A 241 -0.08 22.90 -6.61
CA SER A 241 1.25 23.05 -6.04
C SER A 241 1.36 24.30 -5.17
N ARG A 242 2.09 24.20 -4.05
CA ARG A 242 2.60 25.38 -3.32
C ARG A 242 3.92 25.92 -3.90
N ALA A 243 4.59 25.14 -4.75
CA ALA A 243 5.75 25.57 -5.51
C ALA A 243 5.34 26.22 -6.83
N GLN A 244 6.02 27.32 -7.16
CA GLN A 244 5.94 28.05 -8.42
C GLN A 244 6.47 27.19 -9.60
N GLU A 245 6.52 27.77 -10.81
CA GLU A 245 7.18 27.18 -12.00
C GLU A 245 6.48 25.97 -12.66
N SER A 246 5.23 26.14 -13.10
CA SER A 246 4.69 25.37 -14.23
C SER A 246 3.77 26.22 -15.11
N THR A 247 4.04 26.25 -16.42
CA THR A 247 3.42 27.18 -17.39
C THR A 247 2.09 26.71 -17.97
N HIS A 248 1.56 25.58 -17.50
CA HIS A 248 0.30 24.99 -17.95
C HIS A 248 -0.58 24.64 -16.74
N GLN A 249 -1.11 25.69 -16.08
CA GLN A 249 -2.03 25.57 -14.96
C GLN A 249 -3.41 26.07 -15.40
N ILE A 250 -4.41 25.18 -15.38
CA ILE A 250 -5.80 25.54 -15.72
C ILE A 250 -6.44 26.21 -14.49
N PRO A 251 -6.89 27.48 -14.57
CA PRO A 251 -7.53 28.12 -13.43
C PRO A 251 -8.87 27.44 -13.12
N GLY A 252 -9.12 27.10 -11.85
CA GLY A 252 -10.34 26.41 -11.43
C GLY A 252 -11.62 27.19 -11.72
N ALA A 253 -11.52 28.52 -11.84
CA ALA A 253 -12.59 29.38 -12.33
C ALA A 253 -13.04 29.04 -13.77
N VAL A 254 -12.11 28.64 -14.66
CA VAL A 254 -12.44 28.23 -16.05
C VAL A 254 -13.18 26.90 -16.04
N LEU A 255 -12.74 25.91 -15.25
CA LEU A 255 -13.44 24.63 -15.12
C LEU A 255 -14.82 24.82 -14.48
N HIS A 256 -14.92 25.61 -13.40
CA HIS A 256 -16.17 25.98 -12.76
C HIS A 256 -17.15 26.68 -13.73
N ALA A 257 -16.69 27.69 -14.47
CA ALA A 257 -17.50 28.36 -15.49
C ALA A 257 -17.93 27.40 -16.62
N THR A 258 -17.08 26.45 -17.00
CA THR A 258 -17.40 25.44 -18.03
C THR A 258 -18.45 24.43 -17.53
N PHE A 259 -18.32 23.91 -16.30
CA PHE A 259 -19.35 23.06 -15.70
C PHE A 259 -20.71 23.78 -15.62
N ARG A 260 -20.72 25.06 -15.20
CA ARG A 260 -21.93 25.92 -15.19
C ARG A 260 -22.52 26.07 -16.60
N ALA A 261 -21.69 26.29 -17.61
CA ALA A 261 -22.10 26.37 -19.01
C ALA A 261 -22.62 25.03 -19.56
N LEU A 262 -22.07 23.88 -19.13
CA LEU A 262 -22.57 22.55 -19.49
C LEU A 262 -23.96 22.27 -18.90
N HIS A 263 -24.24 22.69 -17.66
CA HIS A 263 -25.60 22.62 -17.10
C HIS A 263 -26.56 23.53 -17.89
N ALA A 264 -26.16 24.76 -18.23
CA ALA A 264 -26.97 25.66 -19.04
C ALA A 264 -27.24 25.10 -20.45
N PHE A 265 -26.23 24.51 -21.12
CA PHE A 265 -26.37 23.84 -22.41
C PHE A 265 -27.32 22.63 -22.32
N ARG A 266 -27.18 21.80 -21.27
CA ARG A 266 -28.06 20.66 -20.99
C ARG A 266 -29.51 21.09 -20.84
N ARG A 267 -29.76 22.26 -20.22
CA ARG A 267 -31.10 22.87 -20.11
C ARG A 267 -31.62 23.41 -21.45
N GLU A 268 -30.78 24.04 -22.27
CA GLU A 268 -31.18 24.56 -23.59
C GLU A 268 -31.45 23.45 -24.63
N ARG A 269 -30.72 22.34 -24.56
CA ARG A 269 -30.67 21.32 -25.62
C ARG A 269 -31.21 19.95 -25.21
N GLY A 270 -31.50 19.71 -23.93
CA GLY A 270 -31.91 18.41 -23.38
C GLY A 270 -30.80 17.36 -23.34
N ARG A 271 -29.58 17.70 -23.79
CA ARG A 271 -28.41 16.80 -23.92
C ARG A 271 -27.10 17.53 -23.62
N LEU A 272 -26.03 16.78 -23.37
CA LEU A 272 -24.66 17.31 -23.38
C LEU A 272 -24.20 17.63 -24.83
N PRO A 273 -23.13 18.43 -25.01
CA PRO A 273 -22.48 18.65 -26.31
C PRO A 273 -22.11 17.33 -27.02
N ARG A 274 -22.18 17.29 -28.35
CA ARG A 274 -21.73 16.10 -29.11
C ARG A 274 -20.20 16.01 -29.11
N PRO A 275 -19.63 14.79 -29.08
CA PRO A 275 -18.19 14.56 -29.24
C PRO A 275 -17.61 15.32 -30.44
N ARG A 276 -16.57 16.13 -30.19
CA ARG A 276 -15.83 16.90 -31.20
C ARG A 276 -16.66 17.83 -32.11
N ALA A 277 -17.92 18.13 -31.79
CA ALA A 277 -18.80 18.98 -32.61
C ALA A 277 -18.54 20.49 -32.37
N PRO A 278 -17.97 21.25 -33.33
CA PRO A 278 -17.51 22.63 -33.06
C PRO A 278 -18.63 23.61 -32.71
N ALA A 279 -19.81 23.46 -33.34
CA ALA A 279 -20.96 24.32 -33.09
C ALA A 279 -21.58 24.10 -31.68
N ASP A 280 -21.48 22.90 -31.13
CA ASP A 280 -21.90 22.64 -29.75
C ASP A 280 -20.88 23.23 -28.77
N ALA A 281 -19.57 23.13 -29.07
CA ALA A 281 -18.49 23.65 -28.24
C ALA A 281 -18.46 25.20 -28.17
N GLU A 282 -18.61 25.91 -29.29
CA GLU A 282 -18.68 27.38 -29.27
C GLU A 282 -19.97 27.86 -28.56
N ARG A 283 -21.09 27.13 -28.63
CA ARG A 283 -22.29 27.45 -27.82
C ARG A 283 -22.04 27.27 -26.32
N VAL A 284 -21.24 26.29 -25.89
CA VAL A 284 -20.81 26.20 -24.48
C VAL A 284 -19.92 27.39 -24.10
N LEU A 285 -19.08 27.88 -25.00
CA LEU A 285 -18.27 29.08 -24.76
C LEU A 285 -19.11 30.36 -24.71
N GLU A 286 -20.10 30.56 -25.58
CA GLU A 286 -21.07 31.66 -25.48
C GLU A 286 -21.76 31.66 -24.10
N LEU A 287 -22.19 30.48 -23.63
CA LEU A 287 -22.80 30.32 -22.31
C LEU A 287 -21.79 30.60 -21.19
N ALA A 288 -20.55 30.11 -21.29
CA ALA A 288 -19.49 30.37 -20.31
C ALA A 288 -19.15 31.86 -20.22
N ARG A 289 -19.04 32.58 -21.35
CA ARG A 289 -18.88 34.04 -21.40
C ARG A 289 -20.04 34.72 -20.65
N SER A 290 -21.29 34.38 -20.97
CA SER A 290 -22.49 34.99 -20.34
C SER A 290 -22.64 34.71 -18.84
N LEU A 291 -22.08 33.60 -18.35
CA LEU A 291 -22.10 33.20 -16.93
C LEU A 291 -20.83 33.64 -16.17
N GLY A 292 -19.81 34.12 -16.90
CA GLY A 292 -18.45 34.34 -16.43
C GLY A 292 -18.04 35.81 -16.26
N GLU A 293 -18.90 36.78 -16.58
CA GLU A 293 -18.59 38.22 -16.53
C GLU A 293 -18.05 38.72 -15.17
N GLN A 294 -18.32 37.99 -14.07
CA GLN A 294 -17.82 38.31 -12.72
C GLN A 294 -16.61 37.46 -12.26
N GLN A 295 -16.11 36.53 -13.08
CA GLN A 295 -15.11 35.52 -12.67
C GLN A 295 -13.71 35.74 -13.25
N GLY A 296 -13.55 36.67 -14.20
CA GLY A 296 -12.26 37.04 -14.80
C GLY A 296 -12.10 36.57 -16.26
N PRO A 297 -10.88 36.66 -16.84
CA PRO A 297 -10.65 36.18 -18.20
C PRO A 297 -10.81 34.65 -18.28
N LEU A 298 -11.61 34.20 -19.24
CA LEU A 298 -11.77 32.79 -19.56
C LEU A 298 -10.71 32.35 -20.56
N ASP A 299 -10.11 31.18 -20.35
CA ASP A 299 -9.35 30.49 -21.40
C ASP A 299 -10.34 29.80 -22.33
N GLU A 300 -10.52 30.37 -23.53
CA GLU A 300 -11.53 29.91 -24.48
C GLU A 300 -11.23 28.51 -25.05
N ASP A 301 -9.95 28.16 -25.19
CA ASP A 301 -9.54 26.92 -25.83
C ASP A 301 -9.67 25.74 -24.85
N ILE A 302 -9.44 25.98 -23.55
CA ILE A 302 -9.78 25.04 -22.48
C ILE A 302 -11.30 24.79 -22.43
N VAL A 303 -12.12 25.86 -22.52
CA VAL A 303 -13.60 25.73 -22.55
C VAL A 303 -14.04 24.90 -23.75
N ARG A 304 -13.53 25.21 -24.97
CA ARG A 304 -13.83 24.44 -26.20
C ARG A 304 -13.37 22.99 -26.08
N ALA A 305 -12.15 22.75 -25.60
CA ALA A 305 -11.57 21.41 -25.47
C ALA A 305 -12.38 20.54 -24.51
N PHE A 306 -12.68 21.04 -23.31
CA PHE A 306 -13.52 20.31 -22.35
C PHE A 306 -14.94 20.10 -22.88
N ALA A 307 -15.58 21.13 -23.45
CA ALA A 307 -16.91 20.99 -24.07
C ALA A 307 -16.93 19.87 -25.12
N SER A 308 -15.89 19.78 -25.97
CA SER A 308 -15.77 18.79 -27.05
C SER A 308 -15.70 17.32 -26.59
N VAL A 309 -15.41 17.06 -25.32
CA VAL A 309 -15.34 15.71 -24.73
C VAL A 309 -16.26 15.50 -23.53
N SER A 310 -17.06 16.52 -23.16
CA SER A 310 -17.90 16.54 -21.96
C SER A 310 -19.02 15.50 -21.91
N ALA A 311 -19.43 14.95 -23.07
CA ALA A 311 -20.37 13.83 -23.17
C ALA A 311 -19.71 12.44 -23.14
N GLY A 312 -18.37 12.39 -23.16
CA GLY A 312 -17.62 11.19 -22.86
C GLY A 312 -17.59 10.89 -21.37
N ASP A 313 -17.14 9.70 -21.03
CA ASP A 313 -17.12 9.16 -19.68
C ASP A 313 -15.89 8.24 -19.53
N LEU A 314 -15.25 8.24 -18.36
CA LEU A 314 -13.92 7.65 -18.15
C LEU A 314 -13.81 7.05 -16.75
N CYS A 315 -13.60 5.74 -16.68
CA CYS A 315 -13.41 5.05 -15.41
C CYS A 315 -12.23 5.59 -14.58
N PRO A 316 -11.09 6.05 -15.16
CA PRO A 316 -10.01 6.63 -14.36
C PRO A 316 -10.42 7.93 -13.67
N VAL A 317 -11.09 8.85 -14.36
CA VAL A 317 -11.58 10.12 -13.80
C VAL A 317 -12.64 9.86 -12.73
N ALA A 318 -13.60 8.96 -13.02
CA ALA A 318 -14.62 8.56 -12.06
C ALA A 318 -14.04 7.83 -10.84
N SER A 319 -12.97 7.05 -10.99
CA SER A 319 -12.26 6.38 -9.89
C SER A 319 -11.64 7.41 -8.93
N VAL A 320 -11.06 8.50 -9.46
CA VAL A 320 -10.51 9.60 -8.62
C VAL A 320 -11.63 10.42 -7.96
N VAL A 321 -12.62 10.89 -8.73
CA VAL A 321 -13.73 11.71 -8.20
C VAL A 321 -14.55 10.92 -7.17
N GLY A 322 -14.86 9.65 -7.46
CA GLY A 322 -15.57 8.75 -6.55
C GLY A 322 -14.77 8.42 -5.28
N ALA A 323 -13.44 8.27 -5.39
CA ALA A 323 -12.56 8.10 -4.24
C ALA A 323 -12.54 9.32 -3.32
N LEU A 324 -12.41 10.52 -3.89
CA LEU A 324 -12.44 11.79 -3.16
C LEU A 324 -13.79 11.97 -2.45
N ALA A 325 -14.90 11.84 -3.17
CA ALA A 325 -16.25 11.91 -2.60
C ALA A 325 -16.48 10.86 -1.51
N ALA A 326 -15.98 9.62 -1.70
CA ALA A 326 -16.07 8.56 -0.70
C ALA A 326 -15.22 8.82 0.55
N GLN A 327 -14.14 9.60 0.46
CA GLN A 327 -13.40 10.08 1.64
C GLN A 327 -14.15 11.20 2.35
N GLU A 328 -14.71 12.18 1.63
CA GLU A 328 -15.46 13.28 2.26
C GLU A 328 -16.72 12.77 2.99
N VAL A 329 -17.38 11.72 2.47
CA VAL A 329 -18.42 10.98 3.22
C VAL A 329 -17.88 10.40 4.54
N LEU A 330 -16.65 9.87 4.57
CA LEU A 330 -16.05 9.36 5.81
C LEU A 330 -15.72 10.50 6.78
N LYS A 331 -15.29 11.67 6.31
CA LYS A 331 -15.06 12.85 7.17
C LYS A 331 -16.38 13.33 7.78
N ALA A 332 -17.44 13.44 6.99
CA ALA A 332 -18.77 13.85 7.45
C ALA A 332 -19.31 12.97 8.60
N ILE A 333 -19.18 11.64 8.50
CA ILE A 333 -19.71 10.72 9.53
C ILE A 333 -18.77 10.50 10.73
N THR A 334 -17.46 10.72 10.59
CA THR A 334 -16.48 10.46 11.67
C THR A 334 -16.03 11.72 12.39
N ARG A 335 -16.13 12.90 11.76
CA ARG A 335 -15.47 14.15 12.19
C ARG A 335 -13.95 14.02 12.31
N LYS A 336 -13.35 13.04 11.62
CA LYS A 336 -11.90 12.91 11.45
C LYS A 336 -11.46 13.48 10.10
N PHE A 337 -10.32 14.17 10.12
CA PHE A 337 -9.72 14.98 9.07
C PHE A 337 -10.52 16.23 8.66
N VAL A 338 -9.82 17.26 8.19
CA VAL A 338 -10.43 18.51 7.73
C VAL A 338 -11.20 18.27 6.42
N PRO A 339 -12.48 18.67 6.31
CA PRO A 339 -13.27 18.51 5.10
C PRO A 339 -12.88 19.50 3.99
N LEU A 340 -13.24 19.18 2.74
CA LEU A 340 -13.06 20.07 1.61
C LEU A 340 -13.83 21.39 1.79
N ASN A 341 -13.17 22.52 1.51
CA ASN A 341 -13.74 23.87 1.64
C ASN A 341 -13.51 24.70 0.36
N GLN A 342 -14.40 24.71 -0.63
CA GLN A 342 -15.59 23.85 -0.79
C GLN A 342 -15.62 23.13 -2.13
N TRP A 343 -15.10 23.76 -3.18
CA TRP A 343 -15.02 23.21 -4.54
C TRP A 343 -13.63 22.66 -4.81
N LEU A 344 -13.56 21.49 -5.43
CA LEU A 344 -12.36 20.88 -5.98
C LEU A 344 -12.60 20.47 -7.43
N TYR A 345 -11.64 20.79 -8.30
CA TYR A 345 -11.67 20.44 -9.71
C TYR A 345 -10.46 19.60 -10.10
N LEU A 346 -10.73 18.58 -10.92
CA LEU A 346 -9.76 17.70 -11.55
C LEU A 346 -9.91 17.82 -13.07
N ASP A 347 -8.80 17.84 -13.79
CA ASP A 347 -8.76 17.66 -15.24
C ASP A 347 -7.57 16.78 -15.65
N SER A 348 -7.65 16.15 -16.82
CA SER A 348 -6.49 15.64 -17.55
C SER A 348 -6.57 16.02 -19.04
N LEU A 349 -6.87 17.30 -19.30
CA LEU A 349 -7.05 17.83 -20.64
C LEU A 349 -5.74 17.81 -21.46
N GLU A 350 -4.58 17.61 -20.83
CA GLU A 350 -3.33 17.31 -21.54
C GLU A 350 -3.42 16.05 -22.43
N CYS A 351 -4.35 15.13 -22.15
CA CYS A 351 -4.61 13.98 -23.02
C CYS A 351 -5.20 14.35 -24.39
N LEU A 352 -5.70 15.58 -24.58
CA LEU A 352 -6.22 16.09 -25.86
C LEU A 352 -5.13 16.73 -26.73
N ALA A 353 -4.02 17.16 -26.13
CA ALA A 353 -2.87 17.73 -26.84
C ALA A 353 -1.97 16.65 -27.49
N LEU A 354 -2.23 15.36 -27.21
CA LEU A 354 -1.46 14.24 -27.73
C LEU A 354 -1.55 14.17 -29.27
N PRO A 355 -0.42 13.93 -29.98
CA PRO A 355 -0.43 13.67 -31.42
C PRO A 355 -1.35 12.49 -31.76
N GLY A 356 -2.35 12.75 -32.62
CA GLY A 356 -3.46 11.85 -32.92
C GLY A 356 -4.76 12.28 -32.23
N ALA A 357 -4.75 12.50 -30.91
CA ALA A 357 -5.94 12.91 -30.14
C ALA A 357 -6.41 14.34 -30.47
N ALA A 358 -5.49 15.20 -30.92
CA ALA A 358 -5.77 16.56 -31.37
C ALA A 358 -6.43 16.62 -32.77
N GLN A 359 -6.36 15.54 -33.56
CA GLN A 359 -6.86 15.47 -34.94
C GLN A 359 -8.21 14.74 -35.07
N LEU A 360 -8.78 14.24 -33.96
CA LEU A 360 -10.02 13.45 -33.96
C LEU A 360 -11.26 14.27 -34.35
N THR A 361 -12.09 13.70 -35.21
CA THR A 361 -13.35 14.30 -35.69
C THR A 361 -14.58 13.75 -34.97
N GLU A 362 -15.76 14.35 -35.21
CA GLU A 362 -17.05 13.84 -34.74
C GLU A 362 -17.34 12.41 -35.27
N MET A 363 -16.80 12.01 -36.43
CA MET A 363 -16.95 10.66 -36.99
C MET A 363 -16.06 9.62 -36.29
N ASP A 364 -14.85 9.99 -35.87
CA ASP A 364 -13.94 9.08 -35.16
C ASP A 364 -14.46 8.79 -33.75
N CYS A 365 -15.05 9.81 -33.12
CA CYS A 365 -15.64 9.77 -31.78
C CYS A 365 -17.13 9.37 -31.77
N ALA A 366 -17.70 8.96 -32.91
CA ALA A 366 -19.09 8.55 -33.02
C ALA A 366 -19.33 7.20 -32.29
N PRO A 367 -20.44 7.06 -31.53
CA PRO A 367 -20.78 5.84 -30.80
C PRO A 367 -20.99 4.66 -31.76
N ARG A 368 -20.63 3.46 -31.30
CA ARG A 368 -20.64 2.22 -32.09
C ARG A 368 -21.64 1.19 -31.58
N GLY A 369 -22.36 1.50 -30.50
CA GLY A 369 -23.15 0.50 -29.75
C GLY A 369 -22.27 -0.45 -28.94
N SER A 370 -20.99 -0.11 -28.78
CA SER A 370 -20.05 -0.87 -27.95
C SER A 370 -20.27 -0.54 -26.48
N ARG A 371 -19.77 -1.40 -25.58
CA ARG A 371 -19.58 -0.99 -24.19
C ARG A 371 -18.72 0.28 -24.10
N TYR A 372 -17.66 0.39 -24.91
CA TYR A 372 -16.66 1.46 -24.86
C TYR A 372 -17.09 2.83 -25.41
N ASP A 373 -18.35 3.02 -25.81
CA ASP A 373 -18.83 4.24 -26.47
C ASP A 373 -18.51 5.54 -25.68
N GLY A 374 -18.50 5.49 -24.34
CA GLY A 374 -18.14 6.64 -23.49
C GLY A 374 -16.66 7.06 -23.58
N GLN A 375 -15.76 6.11 -23.84
CA GLN A 375 -14.32 6.33 -24.02
C GLN A 375 -13.98 6.67 -25.48
N ILE A 376 -14.69 6.04 -26.43
CA ILE A 376 -14.65 6.35 -27.88
C ILE A 376 -15.04 7.81 -28.12
N ALA A 377 -15.99 8.36 -27.37
CA ALA A 377 -16.39 9.78 -27.42
C ALA A 377 -15.26 10.80 -27.13
N ILE A 378 -14.08 10.34 -26.68
CA ILE A 378 -12.95 11.18 -26.27
C ILE A 378 -11.74 10.89 -27.15
N PHE A 379 -11.39 9.61 -27.31
CA PHE A 379 -10.16 9.15 -27.97
C PHE A 379 -10.39 8.49 -29.34
N GLY A 380 -11.63 8.28 -29.76
CA GLY A 380 -12.01 7.65 -31.03
C GLY A 380 -11.88 6.13 -31.06
N ALA A 381 -12.58 5.50 -32.00
CA ALA A 381 -12.64 4.04 -32.11
C ALA A 381 -11.26 3.39 -32.33
N ASN A 382 -10.43 3.95 -33.21
CA ASN A 382 -9.10 3.41 -33.55
C ASN A 382 -8.15 3.37 -32.33
N PHE A 383 -8.34 4.24 -31.33
CA PHE A 383 -7.57 4.20 -30.09
C PHE A 383 -8.10 3.14 -29.11
N GLN A 384 -9.41 2.88 -29.13
CA GLN A 384 -10.00 1.76 -28.38
C GLN A 384 -9.47 0.41 -28.89
N GLU A 385 -9.34 0.25 -30.21
CA GLU A 385 -8.67 -0.91 -30.82
C GLU A 385 -7.21 -0.99 -30.35
N LYS A 386 -6.46 0.12 -30.37
CA LYS A 386 -5.07 0.17 -29.89
C LYS A 386 -4.92 -0.28 -28.43
N LEU A 387 -5.88 0.04 -27.55
CA LEU A 387 -5.93 -0.45 -26.16
C LEU A 387 -6.16 -1.97 -26.09
N GLY A 388 -6.99 -2.54 -26.97
CA GLY A 388 -7.23 -3.97 -27.08
C GLY A 388 -5.99 -4.79 -27.49
N HIS A 389 -5.08 -4.18 -28.26
CA HIS A 389 -3.84 -4.79 -28.75
C HIS A 389 -2.67 -4.80 -27.74
N GLN A 390 -2.82 -4.17 -26.56
CA GLN A 390 -1.70 -3.98 -25.61
C GLN A 390 -1.29 -5.26 -24.87
N LYS A 391 -0.02 -5.33 -24.44
CA LYS A 391 0.52 -6.36 -23.54
C LYS A 391 1.07 -5.75 -22.26
N TYR A 392 0.44 -6.04 -21.13
CA TYR A 392 0.75 -5.43 -19.84
C TYR A 392 0.99 -6.46 -18.74
N LEU A 393 1.98 -6.21 -17.90
CA LEU A 393 2.22 -6.95 -16.66
C LEU A 393 1.75 -6.13 -15.45
N VAL A 394 0.92 -6.72 -14.60
CA VAL A 394 0.57 -6.22 -13.26
C VAL A 394 1.29 -7.07 -12.23
N VAL A 395 2.15 -6.43 -11.43
CA VAL A 395 2.89 -7.10 -10.34
C VAL A 395 2.27 -6.70 -9.00
N GLY A 396 1.64 -7.66 -8.33
CA GLY A 396 0.80 -7.49 -7.16
C GLY A 396 -0.70 -7.44 -7.50
N ALA A 397 -1.48 -8.29 -6.86
CA ALA A 397 -2.94 -8.35 -6.91
C ALA A 397 -3.58 -7.92 -5.57
N GLY A 398 -2.80 -7.26 -4.71
CA GLY A 398 -3.27 -6.59 -3.48
C GLY A 398 -4.18 -5.38 -3.77
N ALA A 399 -4.26 -4.43 -2.83
CA ALA A 399 -5.23 -3.33 -2.88
C ALA A 399 -5.14 -2.52 -4.20
N ILE A 400 -3.95 -2.04 -4.53
CA ILE A 400 -3.68 -1.28 -5.77
C ILE A 400 -3.93 -2.17 -7.00
N GLY A 401 -3.52 -3.43 -6.95
CA GLY A 401 -3.71 -4.39 -8.04
C GLY A 401 -5.19 -4.60 -8.38
N CYS A 402 -6.04 -4.80 -7.36
CA CYS A 402 -7.49 -4.89 -7.52
C CYS A 402 -8.10 -3.66 -8.22
N GLU A 403 -7.69 -2.46 -7.81
CA GLU A 403 -8.20 -1.21 -8.40
C GLU A 403 -7.64 -0.95 -9.82
N LEU A 404 -6.38 -1.28 -10.09
CA LEU A 404 -5.80 -1.22 -11.44
C LEU A 404 -6.49 -2.21 -12.39
N LEU A 405 -6.65 -3.47 -11.99
CA LEU A 405 -7.31 -4.51 -12.78
C LEU A 405 -8.77 -4.17 -13.07
N LYS A 406 -9.52 -3.64 -12.09
CA LYS A 406 -10.86 -3.08 -12.27
C LYS A 406 -10.87 -1.99 -13.34
N ASN A 407 -9.95 -1.02 -13.27
CA ASN A 407 -9.87 0.06 -14.26
C ASN A 407 -9.47 -0.48 -15.65
N PHE A 408 -8.48 -1.37 -15.75
CA PHE A 408 -8.03 -1.96 -17.03
C PHE A 408 -9.16 -2.75 -17.71
N ALA A 409 -9.96 -3.51 -16.95
CA ALA A 409 -11.13 -4.22 -17.45
C ALA A 409 -12.18 -3.27 -18.05
N MET A 410 -12.45 -2.16 -17.38
CA MET A 410 -13.38 -1.11 -17.82
C MET A 410 -12.85 -0.35 -19.04
N MET A 411 -11.56 0.03 -19.05
CA MET A 411 -10.87 0.67 -20.17
C MET A 411 -10.81 -0.18 -21.44
N GLY A 412 -11.00 -1.50 -21.34
CA GLY A 412 -10.76 -2.42 -22.46
C GLY A 412 -9.29 -2.59 -22.80
N LEU A 413 -8.39 -2.42 -21.81
CA LEU A 413 -6.98 -2.73 -22.01
C LEU A 413 -6.86 -4.25 -22.21
N THR A 414 -6.21 -4.67 -23.31
CA THR A 414 -6.08 -6.09 -23.72
C THR A 414 -7.40 -6.77 -24.16
N ALA A 415 -8.46 -5.99 -24.41
CA ALA A 415 -9.71 -6.45 -25.01
C ALA A 415 -9.57 -6.64 -26.54
N GLY A 416 -8.72 -7.58 -26.96
CA GLY A 416 -8.33 -7.79 -28.35
C GLY A 416 -7.40 -9.00 -28.49
N ASP A 417 -6.32 -8.89 -29.29
CA ASP A 417 -5.26 -9.90 -29.36
C ASP A 417 -4.10 -9.68 -28.36
N GLY A 418 -4.23 -8.65 -27.52
CA GLY A 418 -3.34 -8.32 -26.40
C GLY A 418 -3.32 -9.38 -25.29
N GLU A 419 -2.62 -9.07 -24.19
CA GLU A 419 -2.54 -9.96 -23.02
C GLU A 419 -2.20 -9.20 -21.73
N LEU A 420 -3.03 -9.38 -20.71
CA LEU A 420 -2.87 -8.83 -19.37
C LEU A 420 -2.38 -9.92 -18.41
N ILE A 421 -1.12 -9.86 -18.01
CA ILE A 421 -0.52 -10.84 -17.10
C ILE A 421 -0.57 -10.27 -15.68
N VAL A 422 -1.23 -10.96 -14.75
CA VAL A 422 -1.23 -10.61 -13.32
C VAL A 422 -0.42 -11.64 -12.54
N THR A 423 0.51 -11.19 -11.70
CA THR A 423 1.26 -12.07 -10.80
C THR A 423 1.26 -11.59 -9.36
N ASP A 424 0.95 -12.50 -8.46
CA ASP A 424 0.96 -12.34 -7.00
C ASP A 424 1.17 -13.74 -6.41
N MET A 425 2.00 -13.88 -5.36
CA MET A 425 2.28 -15.15 -4.70
C MET A 425 1.36 -15.43 -3.50
N ASP A 426 0.64 -14.42 -3.02
CA ASP A 426 -0.19 -14.53 -1.82
C ASP A 426 -1.56 -15.19 -2.09
N THR A 427 -2.17 -15.69 -1.03
CA THR A 427 -3.59 -16.06 -0.98
C THR A 427 -4.45 -14.94 -0.36
N VAL A 428 -5.77 -14.99 -0.59
CA VAL A 428 -6.72 -14.02 -0.03
C VAL A 428 -6.93 -14.27 1.47
N ALA A 429 -6.54 -13.33 2.33
CA ALA A 429 -6.83 -13.39 3.77
C ALA A 429 -8.06 -12.55 4.16
N LEU A 430 -8.70 -12.87 5.29
CA LEU A 430 -9.85 -12.10 5.81
C LEU A 430 -9.52 -10.61 6.01
N SER A 431 -8.28 -10.29 6.43
CA SER A 431 -7.76 -8.94 6.60
C SER A 431 -7.68 -8.13 5.30
N ASN A 432 -7.81 -8.77 4.13
CA ASN A 432 -7.65 -8.13 2.83
C ASN A 432 -8.98 -7.55 2.31
N LEU A 433 -10.11 -8.14 2.72
CA LEU A 433 -11.45 -7.85 2.18
C LEU A 433 -11.94 -6.40 2.41
N HIS A 434 -11.34 -5.63 3.33
CA HIS A 434 -11.68 -4.22 3.55
C HIS A 434 -11.00 -3.23 2.58
N ARG A 435 -10.09 -3.71 1.70
CA ARG A 435 -9.43 -2.87 0.67
C ARG A 435 -9.15 -3.54 -0.68
N GLN A 436 -9.50 -4.83 -0.85
CA GLN A 436 -9.25 -5.58 -2.08
C GLN A 436 -10.59 -5.99 -2.74
N LEU A 437 -11.12 -5.11 -3.61
CA LEU A 437 -12.51 -5.11 -4.07
C LEU A 437 -12.94 -6.34 -4.89
N LEU A 438 -11.98 -7.08 -5.46
CA LEU A 438 -12.24 -8.22 -6.34
C LEU A 438 -12.62 -9.50 -5.56
N TYR A 439 -12.34 -9.53 -4.25
CA TYR A 439 -12.46 -10.71 -3.40
C TYR A 439 -13.71 -10.69 -2.51
N ARG A 440 -14.15 -11.86 -2.07
CA ARG A 440 -15.28 -12.12 -1.17
C ARG A 440 -14.85 -13.08 -0.07
N SER A 441 -15.68 -13.23 0.96
CA SER A 441 -15.42 -14.18 2.05
C SER A 441 -15.40 -15.66 1.62
N ALA A 442 -15.91 -15.97 0.42
CA ALA A 442 -15.83 -17.30 -0.18
C ALA A 442 -14.49 -17.58 -0.89
N ASP A 443 -13.71 -16.54 -1.19
CA ASP A 443 -12.43 -16.65 -1.91
C ASP A 443 -11.22 -16.77 -0.94
N ILE A 444 -11.47 -16.85 0.38
CA ILE A 444 -10.40 -16.90 1.40
C ILE A 444 -9.54 -18.16 1.21
N SER A 445 -8.23 -18.00 1.34
CA SER A 445 -7.18 -19.00 1.06
C SER A 445 -6.96 -19.36 -0.42
N GLU A 446 -7.74 -18.83 -1.37
CA GLU A 446 -7.45 -18.96 -2.80
C GLU A 446 -6.33 -17.99 -3.26
N PRO A 447 -5.56 -18.31 -4.32
CA PRO A 447 -4.48 -17.44 -4.81
C PRO A 447 -5.01 -16.11 -5.38
N LYS A 448 -4.50 -14.97 -4.89
CA LYS A 448 -5.00 -13.62 -5.23
C LYS A 448 -5.09 -13.38 -6.74
N SER A 449 -4.02 -13.69 -7.46
CA SER A 449 -3.94 -13.46 -8.92
C SER A 449 -4.98 -14.25 -9.71
N VAL A 450 -5.33 -15.47 -9.28
CA VAL A 450 -6.34 -16.31 -9.92
C VAL A 450 -7.74 -15.76 -9.70
N VAL A 451 -8.08 -15.41 -8.45
CA VAL A 451 -9.38 -14.82 -8.12
C VAL A 451 -9.54 -13.45 -8.79
N ALA A 452 -8.46 -12.65 -8.85
CA ALA A 452 -8.46 -11.36 -9.52
C ALA A 452 -8.68 -11.48 -11.04
N ALA A 453 -8.02 -12.42 -11.70
CA ALA A 453 -8.23 -12.70 -13.11
C ALA A 453 -9.66 -13.19 -13.40
N ALA A 454 -10.21 -14.07 -12.56
CA ALA A 454 -11.61 -14.51 -12.66
C ALA A 454 -12.59 -13.34 -12.44
N ALA A 455 -12.30 -12.41 -11.53
CA ALA A 455 -13.10 -11.21 -11.32
C ALA A 455 -13.05 -10.26 -12.53
N VAL A 456 -11.86 -10.06 -13.12
CA VAL A 456 -11.68 -9.29 -14.37
C VAL A 456 -12.49 -9.89 -15.52
N GLN A 457 -12.45 -11.21 -15.72
CA GLN A 457 -13.24 -11.90 -16.76
C GLN A 457 -14.75 -11.71 -16.57
N ARG A 458 -15.25 -11.75 -15.32
CA ARG A 458 -16.67 -11.45 -15.03
C ARG A 458 -17.04 -10.01 -15.34
N MET A 459 -16.15 -9.06 -15.05
CA MET A 459 -16.37 -7.64 -15.36
C MET A 459 -16.30 -7.35 -16.87
N ASN A 460 -15.39 -8.00 -17.59
CA ASN A 460 -15.25 -7.86 -19.03
C ASN A 460 -14.71 -9.13 -19.72
N PRO A 461 -15.58 -9.94 -20.36
CA PRO A 461 -15.19 -11.15 -21.08
C PRO A 461 -14.28 -10.92 -22.30
N ASP A 462 -14.18 -9.70 -22.82
CA ASP A 462 -13.30 -9.38 -23.95
C ASP A 462 -11.81 -9.36 -23.53
N VAL A 463 -11.53 -9.14 -22.23
CA VAL A 463 -10.19 -8.84 -21.71
C VAL A 463 -9.39 -10.12 -21.49
N ARG A 464 -8.32 -10.31 -22.26
CA ARG A 464 -7.47 -11.51 -22.13
C ARG A 464 -6.50 -11.38 -20.94
N VAL A 465 -6.96 -11.81 -19.77
CA VAL A 465 -6.16 -11.88 -18.53
C VAL A 465 -5.62 -13.29 -18.24
N THR A 466 -4.33 -13.37 -17.88
CA THR A 466 -3.59 -14.60 -17.53
C THR A 466 -3.00 -14.46 -16.12
N ALA A 467 -3.29 -15.42 -15.23
CA ALA A 467 -2.84 -15.40 -13.83
C ALA A 467 -1.58 -16.24 -13.58
N HIS A 468 -0.60 -15.65 -12.90
CA HIS A 468 0.63 -16.28 -12.42
C HIS A 468 0.67 -16.24 -10.88
N GLN A 469 1.30 -17.23 -10.26
CA GLN A 469 1.43 -17.35 -8.79
C GLN A 469 2.89 -17.20 -8.35
N ASN A 470 3.64 -16.28 -8.96
CA ASN A 470 5.09 -16.22 -8.83
C ASN A 470 5.56 -14.89 -8.24
N GLN A 471 6.39 -14.96 -7.20
CA GLN A 471 7.10 -13.81 -6.66
C GLN A 471 8.12 -13.30 -7.69
N VAL A 472 7.96 -12.05 -8.14
CA VAL A 472 8.87 -11.43 -9.11
C VAL A 472 10.18 -11.05 -8.43
N GLY A 473 11.28 -11.68 -8.85
CA GLY A 473 12.59 -11.53 -8.21
C GLY A 473 13.68 -12.35 -8.90
N PRO A 474 14.91 -12.37 -8.36
CA PRO A 474 16.04 -13.07 -8.97
C PRO A 474 15.82 -14.56 -9.24
N ALA A 475 15.09 -15.25 -8.35
CA ALA A 475 14.78 -16.67 -8.49
C ALA A 475 13.84 -16.99 -9.69
N THR A 476 13.11 -15.98 -10.21
CA THR A 476 12.11 -16.15 -11.27
C THR A 476 12.51 -15.55 -12.61
N GLU A 477 13.77 -15.13 -12.82
CA GLU A 477 14.25 -14.59 -14.11
C GLU A 477 14.19 -15.58 -15.28
N MET A 478 14.11 -16.89 -15.02
CA MET A 478 13.88 -17.91 -16.05
C MET A 478 12.46 -17.86 -16.63
N LEU A 479 11.47 -17.40 -15.86
CA LEU A 479 10.11 -17.12 -16.32
C LEU A 479 10.05 -15.68 -16.86
N TYR A 480 10.39 -14.72 -16.00
CA TYR A 480 10.39 -13.29 -16.30
C TYR A 480 11.71 -12.84 -16.92
N SER A 481 12.05 -13.45 -18.06
CA SER A 481 13.30 -13.21 -18.79
C SER A 481 13.41 -11.79 -19.35
N ASP A 482 14.61 -11.37 -19.75
CA ASP A 482 14.77 -10.07 -20.43
C ASP A 482 14.03 -10.01 -21.76
N LYS A 483 13.75 -11.16 -22.41
CA LYS A 483 12.87 -11.20 -23.58
C LYS A 483 11.42 -10.92 -23.19
N PHE A 484 10.93 -11.58 -22.13
CA PHE A 484 9.56 -11.39 -21.63
C PHE A 484 9.26 -9.91 -21.40
N PHE A 485 10.12 -9.18 -20.67
CA PHE A 485 9.95 -7.74 -20.45
C PHE A 485 10.11 -6.88 -21.73
N GLN A 486 10.87 -7.33 -22.74
CA GLN A 486 11.00 -6.63 -24.03
C GLN A 486 9.82 -6.91 -25.00
N ASP A 487 9.03 -7.94 -24.74
CA ASP A 487 7.82 -8.30 -25.50
C ASP A 487 6.53 -7.66 -24.90
N LEU A 488 6.65 -6.82 -23.86
CA LEU A 488 5.57 -6.06 -23.21
C LEU A 488 5.53 -4.59 -23.67
N ASP A 489 4.33 -4.02 -23.77
CA ASP A 489 4.12 -2.58 -23.99
C ASP A 489 4.24 -1.77 -22.69
N GLY A 490 3.96 -2.37 -21.54
CA GLY A 490 4.07 -1.71 -20.24
C GLY A 490 3.97 -2.63 -19.02
N VAL A 491 4.35 -2.07 -17.87
CA VAL A 491 4.28 -2.71 -16.55
C VAL A 491 3.58 -1.77 -15.56
N ALA A 492 2.77 -2.31 -14.67
CA ALA A 492 2.20 -1.60 -13.53
C ALA A 492 2.60 -2.29 -12.21
N SER A 493 3.11 -1.49 -11.28
CA SER A 493 3.52 -1.92 -9.93
C SER A 493 2.40 -1.63 -8.93
N ALA A 494 1.99 -2.69 -8.22
CA ALA A 494 1.04 -2.68 -7.11
C ALA A 494 1.67 -3.28 -5.84
N LEU A 495 2.98 -3.12 -5.70
CA LEU A 495 3.85 -3.73 -4.69
C LEU A 495 3.87 -2.97 -3.36
N ASP A 496 3.99 -3.68 -2.24
CA ASP A 496 4.06 -3.11 -0.89
C ASP A 496 5.48 -3.01 -0.31
N THR A 497 6.47 -3.75 -0.83
CA THR A 497 7.88 -3.62 -0.38
C THR A 497 8.75 -2.76 -1.31
N ILE A 498 9.67 -1.99 -0.71
CA ILE A 498 10.66 -1.15 -1.44
C ILE A 498 11.60 -2.03 -2.28
N GLU A 499 11.94 -3.22 -1.77
CA GLU A 499 12.85 -4.17 -2.40
C GLU A 499 12.30 -4.71 -3.72
N ALA A 500 11.04 -5.16 -3.73
CA ALA A 500 10.36 -5.67 -4.92
C ALA A 500 10.17 -4.58 -5.97
N ARG A 501 9.78 -3.36 -5.56
CA ARG A 501 9.72 -2.19 -6.46
C ARG A 501 11.06 -1.91 -7.10
N SER A 502 12.12 -1.83 -6.27
CA SER A 502 13.48 -1.57 -6.74
C SER A 502 14.00 -2.68 -7.66
N TYR A 503 13.58 -3.93 -7.47
CA TYR A 503 13.88 -5.02 -8.40
C TYR A 503 13.15 -4.84 -9.74
N LEU A 504 11.84 -4.59 -9.70
CA LEU A 504 11.00 -4.41 -10.88
C LEU A 504 11.44 -3.20 -11.73
N GLU A 505 11.73 -2.08 -11.08
CA GLU A 505 12.28 -0.88 -11.70
C GLU A 505 13.60 -1.16 -12.44
N ARG A 506 14.55 -1.86 -11.79
CA ARG A 506 15.80 -2.29 -12.42
C ARG A 506 15.55 -3.21 -13.63
N ARG A 507 14.53 -4.07 -13.61
CA ARG A 507 14.16 -4.89 -14.78
C ARG A 507 13.58 -4.06 -15.92
N CYS A 508 12.65 -3.15 -15.64
CA CYS A 508 12.10 -2.23 -16.64
C CYS A 508 13.17 -1.32 -17.26
N LEU A 509 14.08 -0.77 -16.44
CA LEU A 509 15.26 -0.01 -16.89
C LEU A 509 16.20 -0.87 -17.77
N ARG A 510 16.54 -2.09 -17.34
CA ARG A 510 17.36 -3.06 -18.08
C ARG A 510 16.73 -3.46 -19.42
N CYS A 511 15.40 -3.49 -19.51
CA CYS A 511 14.69 -3.90 -20.73
C CYS A 511 14.36 -2.72 -21.66
N ARG A 512 14.22 -1.50 -21.12
CA ARG A 512 13.54 -0.32 -21.72
C ARG A 512 12.02 -0.50 -21.85
N THR A 513 11.40 -1.13 -20.85
CA THR A 513 9.94 -1.29 -20.74
C THR A 513 9.37 -0.13 -19.91
N PRO A 514 8.24 0.50 -20.30
CA PRO A 514 7.55 1.47 -19.46
C PRO A 514 7.08 0.86 -18.13
N LEU A 515 7.14 1.66 -17.06
CA LEU A 515 6.65 1.28 -15.73
C LEU A 515 5.78 2.39 -15.15
N LEU A 516 4.59 2.04 -14.69
CA LEU A 516 3.80 2.85 -13.77
C LEU A 516 4.06 2.34 -12.35
N ASP A 517 4.79 3.10 -11.53
CA ASP A 517 4.90 2.82 -10.10
C ASP A 517 3.84 3.59 -9.31
N SER A 518 3.26 2.94 -8.30
CA SER A 518 2.20 3.52 -7.51
C SER A 518 2.20 2.98 -6.08
N GLY A 519 1.79 3.79 -5.10
CA GLY A 519 1.86 3.42 -3.68
C GLY A 519 0.85 4.16 -2.83
N THR A 520 0.55 3.58 -1.66
CA THR A 520 -0.40 4.14 -0.68
C THR A 520 0.05 3.86 0.75
N GLU A 521 -0.11 4.85 1.62
CA GLU A 521 0.11 4.79 3.06
C GLU A 521 -0.94 5.69 3.75
N GLY A 522 -1.87 5.10 4.50
CA GLY A 522 -2.97 5.83 5.14
C GLY A 522 -3.82 6.60 4.12
N THR A 523 -3.92 7.92 4.30
CA THR A 523 -4.59 8.79 3.32
C THR A 523 -3.66 9.29 2.21
N ARG A 524 -2.39 8.92 2.23
CA ARG A 524 -1.34 9.35 1.29
C ARG A 524 -1.12 8.34 0.17
N GLY A 525 -0.74 8.83 -1.00
CA GLY A 525 -0.29 7.95 -2.08
C GLY A 525 0.39 8.70 -3.22
N HIS A 526 1.01 7.94 -4.12
CA HIS A 526 1.79 8.47 -5.23
C HIS A 526 1.61 7.67 -6.51
N VAL A 527 1.84 8.34 -7.64
CA VAL A 527 1.91 7.77 -8.99
C VAL A 527 3.11 8.36 -9.72
N LEU A 528 3.95 7.49 -10.30
CA LEU A 528 5.09 7.85 -11.13
C LEU A 528 5.03 7.08 -12.46
N ALA A 529 5.01 7.80 -13.57
CA ALA A 529 5.24 7.21 -14.88
C ALA A 529 6.74 7.25 -15.22
N MET A 530 7.37 6.08 -15.30
CA MET A 530 8.73 5.91 -15.83
C MET A 530 8.64 5.54 -17.32
N VAL A 531 8.96 6.52 -18.17
CA VAL A 531 8.87 6.42 -19.63
C VAL A 531 10.29 6.35 -20.23
N PRO A 532 10.65 5.26 -20.93
CA PRO A 532 11.99 5.04 -21.46
C PRO A 532 12.50 6.20 -22.32
N SER A 533 13.73 6.63 -22.08
CA SER A 533 14.41 7.76 -22.75
C SER A 533 13.90 9.17 -22.40
N LEU A 534 12.72 9.32 -21.78
CA LEU A 534 12.16 10.64 -21.44
C LEU A 534 12.36 11.01 -19.98
N THR A 535 11.93 10.16 -19.05
CA THR A 535 11.90 10.45 -17.62
C THR A 535 13.18 9.99 -16.95
N LYS A 536 13.62 10.71 -15.92
CA LYS A 536 14.59 10.21 -14.94
C LYS A 536 13.97 8.98 -14.25
N PRO A 537 14.62 7.80 -14.28
CA PRO A 537 14.26 6.71 -13.37
C PRO A 537 14.32 7.20 -11.92
N PRO A 538 13.59 6.60 -10.98
CA PRO A 538 13.92 6.76 -9.57
C PRO A 538 15.45 6.66 -9.34
N GLY A 539 15.96 7.38 -8.36
CA GLY A 539 17.25 6.96 -7.82
C GLY A 539 17.07 5.54 -7.27
N PRO A 540 18.10 4.67 -7.25
CA PRO A 540 18.02 3.47 -6.44
C PRO A 540 17.60 3.94 -5.05
N ALA A 541 16.46 3.42 -4.55
CA ALA A 541 15.87 3.93 -3.33
C ALA A 541 16.98 4.04 -2.29
N SER A 542 17.20 5.25 -1.76
CA SER A 542 18.04 5.41 -0.59
C SER A 542 17.31 4.62 0.47
N ILE A 543 17.73 3.37 0.67
CA ILE A 543 17.09 2.41 1.55
C ILE A 543 16.88 3.20 2.84
N PRO A 544 15.61 3.52 3.22
CA PRO A 544 15.36 4.07 4.53
C PRO A 544 16.07 3.12 5.48
N ARG A 545 16.72 3.63 6.52
CA ARG A 545 17.34 2.71 7.48
C ARG A 545 16.20 2.02 8.22
N ASP A 546 15.66 0.96 7.60
CA ASP A 546 14.69 0.02 8.15
C ASP A 546 15.17 -0.22 9.57
N GLY A 547 14.31 0.09 10.55
CA GLY A 547 14.64 0.38 11.95
C GLY A 547 15.51 -0.68 12.60
N THR A 548 16.78 -0.71 12.24
CA THR A 548 17.83 -1.60 12.72
C THR A 548 18.40 -0.90 13.93
N PHE A 549 17.50 -0.77 14.91
CA PHE A 549 17.81 -0.39 16.27
C PHE A 549 19.09 -1.13 16.66
N PRO A 550 20.15 -0.43 17.12
CA PRO A 550 21.43 -1.06 17.41
C PRO A 550 21.24 -2.32 18.27
N LEU A 551 21.96 -3.40 17.99
CA LEU A 551 21.71 -4.69 18.67
C LEU A 551 21.81 -4.57 20.21
N CYS A 552 22.61 -3.63 20.73
CA CYS A 552 22.64 -3.29 22.15
C CYS A 552 21.35 -2.60 22.65
N THR A 553 20.72 -1.74 21.85
CA THR A 553 19.39 -1.15 22.12
C THR A 553 18.33 -2.24 22.21
N LEU A 554 18.24 -3.15 21.22
CA LEU A 554 17.26 -4.25 21.25
C LEU A 554 17.50 -5.20 22.42
N ARG A 555 18.75 -5.62 22.63
CA ARG A 555 19.11 -6.69 23.58
C ARG A 555 19.20 -6.23 25.04
N HIS A 556 19.56 -4.96 25.31
CA HIS A 556 19.84 -4.48 26.66
C HIS A 556 19.21 -3.12 27.03
N PHE A 557 18.93 -2.23 26.07
CA PHE A 557 18.49 -0.86 26.34
C PHE A 557 17.28 -0.40 25.47
N PRO A 558 16.13 -1.09 25.50
CA PRO A 558 14.91 -0.62 24.86
C PRO A 558 14.41 0.70 25.48
N ARG A 559 13.66 1.47 24.69
CA ARG A 559 13.12 2.79 25.08
C ARG A 559 11.67 2.96 24.65
N THR A 560 11.37 2.51 23.43
CA THR A 560 10.05 2.54 22.82
C THR A 560 9.48 1.13 22.76
N ILE A 561 8.15 1.02 22.63
CA ILE A 561 7.48 -0.25 22.35
C ILE A 561 7.95 -0.89 21.03
N GLN A 562 8.48 -0.11 20.08
CA GLN A 562 9.02 -0.63 18.83
C GLN A 562 10.30 -1.47 19.07
N HIS A 563 11.12 -1.11 20.07
CA HIS A 563 12.34 -1.85 20.39
C HIS A 563 12.01 -3.21 21.03
N THR A 564 11.02 -3.24 21.94
CA THR A 564 10.55 -4.49 22.55
C THR A 564 9.79 -5.37 21.55
N LEU A 565 9.12 -4.77 20.57
CA LEU A 565 8.43 -5.47 19.48
C LEU A 565 9.36 -6.10 18.46
N GLN A 566 10.41 -5.40 18.03
CA GLN A 566 11.38 -6.02 17.12
C GLN A 566 12.14 -7.14 17.85
N TRP A 567 12.57 -6.92 19.10
CA TRP A 567 13.11 -8.01 19.94
C TRP A 567 12.15 -9.20 20.07
N ALA A 568 10.84 -8.97 20.23
CA ALA A 568 9.86 -10.06 20.32
C ALA A 568 9.71 -10.84 19.00
N ARG A 569 9.90 -10.20 17.83
CA ARG A 569 10.02 -10.93 16.54
C ARG A 569 11.30 -11.73 16.47
N ASP A 570 12.43 -11.14 16.85
CA ASP A 570 13.74 -11.79 16.82
C ASP A 570 13.72 -13.05 17.72
N GLU A 571 13.02 -12.99 18.86
CA GLU A 571 12.73 -14.15 19.71
C GLU A 571 11.78 -15.17 19.07
N PHE A 572 10.69 -14.74 18.38
CA PHE A 572 9.79 -15.68 17.68
C PHE A 572 10.54 -16.48 16.60
N GLU A 573 11.28 -15.79 15.74
CA GLU A 573 12.08 -16.39 14.68
C GLU A 573 13.20 -17.29 15.26
N GLY A 574 13.89 -16.81 16.30
CA GLY A 574 14.95 -17.53 17.00
C GLY A 574 14.50 -18.71 17.89
N LEU A 575 13.21 -18.86 18.18
CA LEU A 575 12.66 -19.96 18.98
C LEU A 575 11.85 -20.97 18.17
N PHE A 576 11.11 -20.53 17.14
CA PHE A 576 10.12 -21.37 16.44
C PHE A 576 10.40 -21.58 14.95
N GLN A 577 11.27 -20.78 14.33
CA GLN A 577 11.63 -20.92 12.91
C GLN A 577 13.06 -21.47 12.75
N LEU A 578 14.07 -20.67 13.09
CA LEU A 578 15.48 -20.98 12.82
C LEU A 578 15.94 -22.31 13.44
N PRO A 579 15.59 -22.69 14.69
CA PRO A 579 16.03 -23.97 15.24
C PRO A 579 15.45 -25.16 14.49
N ALA A 580 14.19 -25.07 14.04
CA ALA A 580 13.53 -26.12 13.26
C ALA A 580 14.14 -26.26 11.86
N GLU A 581 14.42 -25.13 11.18
CA GLU A 581 15.14 -25.13 9.90
C GLU A 581 16.52 -25.76 10.02
N GLN A 582 17.30 -25.40 11.05
CA GLN A 582 18.66 -25.91 11.26
C GLN A 582 18.68 -27.40 11.66
N VAL A 583 17.75 -27.85 12.52
CA VAL A 583 17.59 -29.27 12.87
C VAL A 583 17.21 -30.10 11.64
N ASN A 584 16.29 -29.61 10.80
CA ASN A 584 15.93 -30.31 9.57
C ASN A 584 17.10 -30.35 8.58
N GLN A 585 17.85 -29.24 8.39
CA GLN A 585 19.05 -29.21 7.56
C GLN A 585 20.14 -30.18 8.02
N LEU A 586 20.36 -30.32 9.34
CA LEU A 586 21.28 -31.33 9.90
C LEU A 586 20.84 -32.77 9.54
N MET A 587 19.54 -33.05 9.50
CA MET A 587 19.04 -34.37 9.09
C MET A 587 19.19 -34.57 7.58
N GLU A 588 18.75 -33.60 6.77
CA GLU A 588 18.64 -33.66 5.31
C GLU A 588 19.99 -33.59 4.57
N ASP A 589 20.90 -32.67 4.91
CA ASP A 589 22.18 -32.47 4.23
C ASP A 589 23.37 -33.07 5.01
N PRO A 590 24.02 -34.14 4.53
CA PRO A 590 25.26 -34.63 5.12
C PRO A 590 26.40 -33.60 5.16
N GLY A 591 26.39 -32.62 4.26
CA GLY A 591 27.37 -31.54 4.22
C GLY A 591 27.16 -30.41 5.23
N PHE A 592 26.06 -30.39 6.00
CA PHE A 592 25.74 -29.28 6.91
C PHE A 592 26.86 -29.02 7.94
N LEU A 593 27.39 -30.08 8.55
CA LEU A 593 28.51 -29.98 9.51
C LEU A 593 29.87 -29.74 8.80
N GLU A 594 30.03 -30.18 7.55
CA GLU A 594 31.24 -29.93 6.75
C GLU A 594 31.37 -28.47 6.33
N GLN A 595 30.25 -27.75 6.20
CA GLN A 595 30.19 -26.33 5.84
C GLN A 595 30.63 -25.39 6.98
N GLN A 596 30.84 -25.90 8.19
CA GLN A 596 31.25 -25.16 9.40
C GLN A 596 30.42 -23.89 9.69
N PRO A 597 29.11 -24.04 9.99
CA PRO A 597 28.31 -22.92 10.49
C PRO A 597 28.86 -22.37 11.83
N PRO A 598 28.49 -21.14 12.23
CA PRO A 598 28.98 -20.53 13.47
C PRO A 598 28.68 -21.38 14.71
N GLY A 599 29.57 -21.38 15.71
CA GLY A 599 29.43 -22.23 16.91
C GLY A 599 28.09 -22.10 17.62
N LYS A 600 27.54 -20.88 17.72
CA LYS A 600 26.20 -20.60 18.26
C LYS A 600 25.07 -21.38 17.57
N VAL A 601 25.19 -21.64 16.27
CA VAL A 601 24.20 -22.42 15.51
C VAL A 601 24.28 -23.89 15.92
N LEU A 602 25.49 -24.45 16.10
CA LEU A 602 25.66 -25.82 16.59
C LEU A 602 25.17 -25.96 18.05
N GLU A 603 25.43 -24.95 18.90
CA GLU A 603 24.89 -24.86 20.26
C GLU A 603 23.35 -24.83 20.26
N GLN A 604 22.73 -24.03 19.38
CA GLN A 604 21.26 -23.93 19.22
C GLN A 604 20.62 -25.25 18.76
N VAL A 605 21.23 -25.92 17.78
CA VAL A 605 20.76 -27.22 17.29
C VAL A 605 20.87 -28.28 18.38
N LEU A 606 22.01 -28.35 19.09
CA LEU A 606 22.22 -29.32 20.18
C LEU A 606 21.22 -29.10 21.33
N ALA A 607 21.01 -27.84 21.73
CA ALA A 607 20.00 -27.49 22.74
C ALA A 607 18.58 -27.91 22.30
N SER A 608 18.21 -27.66 21.04
CA SER A 608 16.88 -28.00 20.51
C SER A 608 16.62 -29.51 20.46
N LEU A 609 17.65 -30.32 20.26
CA LEU A 609 17.56 -31.79 20.35
C LEU A 609 17.47 -32.26 21.81
N GLN A 610 18.24 -31.65 22.72
CA GLN A 610 18.20 -31.96 24.16
C GLN A 610 16.88 -31.55 24.83
N GLU A 611 16.23 -30.47 24.37
CA GLU A 611 14.96 -29.96 24.92
C GLU A 611 13.69 -30.56 24.27
N ARG A 612 13.81 -31.56 23.36
CA ARG A 612 12.67 -32.18 22.65
C ARG A 612 11.56 -32.63 23.64
N PRO A 613 10.36 -32.00 23.62
CA PRO A 613 9.30 -32.27 24.58
C PRO A 613 8.66 -33.65 24.38
N ARG A 614 8.17 -34.25 25.47
CA ARG A 614 7.47 -35.55 25.44
C ARG A 614 5.95 -35.41 25.51
N ASP A 615 5.47 -34.41 26.25
CA ASP A 615 4.06 -34.08 26.39
C ASP A 615 3.84 -32.56 26.47
N TRP A 616 2.56 -32.14 26.53
CA TRP A 616 2.19 -30.74 26.69
C TRP A 616 2.72 -30.10 27.99
N ARG A 617 2.94 -30.88 29.05
CA ARG A 617 3.42 -30.37 30.35
C ARG A 617 4.88 -29.96 30.23
N ASP A 618 5.67 -30.68 29.45
CA ASP A 618 7.05 -30.28 29.11
C ASP A 618 7.09 -28.97 28.30
N CYS A 619 6.15 -28.78 27.35
CA CYS A 619 6.02 -27.49 26.64
C CYS A 619 5.70 -26.31 27.59
N VAL A 620 4.77 -26.50 28.55
CA VAL A 620 4.45 -25.49 29.56
C VAL A 620 5.63 -25.22 30.51
N ARG A 621 6.36 -26.27 30.93
CA ARG A 621 7.61 -26.13 31.73
C ARG A 621 8.69 -25.37 30.97
N TRP A 622 8.87 -25.66 29.68
CA TRP A 622 9.80 -24.96 28.80
C TRP A 622 9.45 -23.47 28.70
N ALA A 623 8.20 -23.14 28.38
CA ALA A 623 7.74 -21.76 28.29
C ALA A 623 7.89 -21.00 29.62
N ARG A 624 7.61 -21.64 30.77
CA ARG A 624 7.84 -21.05 32.10
C ARG A 624 9.33 -20.84 32.42
N ARG A 625 10.22 -21.71 31.95
CA ARG A 625 11.70 -21.53 32.03
C ARG A 625 12.17 -20.39 31.12
N ARG A 626 11.66 -20.29 29.88
CA ARG A 626 11.99 -19.17 28.98
C ARG A 626 11.56 -17.83 29.58
N TRP A 627 10.34 -17.74 30.13
CA TRP A 627 9.88 -16.55 30.85
C TRP A 627 10.84 -16.14 31.98
N GLN A 628 11.31 -17.12 32.78
CA GLN A 628 12.26 -16.87 33.87
C GLN A 628 13.57 -16.26 33.34
N SER A 629 14.15 -16.90 32.32
CA SER A 629 15.40 -16.48 31.71
C SER A 629 15.33 -15.07 31.12
N CYS A 630 14.25 -14.75 30.40
CA CYS A 630 14.11 -13.48 29.67
C CYS A 630 13.73 -12.29 30.56
N TYR A 631 12.78 -12.44 31.48
CA TYR A 631 12.14 -11.32 32.19
C TYR A 631 12.59 -11.16 33.66
N HIS A 632 13.31 -12.16 34.20
CA HIS A 632 13.92 -12.10 35.54
C HIS A 632 15.43 -12.24 35.47
N ASP A 633 15.94 -13.40 35.04
CA ASP A 633 17.34 -13.78 35.24
C ASP A 633 18.31 -12.90 34.43
N ALA A 634 18.03 -12.67 33.15
CA ALA A 634 18.83 -11.78 32.30
C ALA A 634 18.82 -10.31 32.80
N ILE A 635 17.75 -9.88 33.46
CA ILE A 635 17.62 -8.54 34.02
C ILE A 635 18.35 -8.43 35.36
N ALA A 636 18.29 -9.48 36.20
CA ALA A 636 19.10 -9.59 37.41
C ALA A 636 20.60 -9.62 37.11
N GLN A 637 21.03 -10.33 36.05
CA GLN A 637 22.41 -10.29 35.56
C GLN A 637 22.79 -8.88 35.06
N LEU A 638 21.92 -8.23 34.28
CA LEU A 638 22.18 -6.88 33.76
C LEU A 638 22.36 -5.84 34.88
N LEU A 639 21.54 -5.92 35.94
CA LEU A 639 21.66 -5.08 37.14
C LEU A 639 22.84 -5.45 38.04
N HIS A 640 23.31 -6.70 38.00
CA HIS A 640 24.55 -7.10 38.67
C HIS A 640 25.79 -6.52 37.96
N THR A 641 25.83 -6.59 36.62
CA THR A 641 26.91 -5.98 35.81
C THR A 641 26.86 -4.45 35.85
N TYR A 642 25.68 -3.83 35.85
CA TYR A 642 25.48 -2.38 35.93
C TYR A 642 24.46 -2.00 37.03
N PRO A 643 24.90 -1.86 38.29
CA PRO A 643 24.04 -1.46 39.40
C PRO A 643 23.27 -0.15 39.15
N PRO A 644 22.11 0.08 39.81
CA PRO A 644 21.34 1.32 39.65
C PRO A 644 22.12 2.61 39.94
N GLU A 645 23.11 2.56 40.82
CA GLU A 645 23.99 3.69 41.18
C GLU A 645 25.31 3.72 40.37
N HIS A 646 25.47 2.88 39.35
CA HIS A 646 26.69 2.84 38.54
C HIS A 646 26.92 4.18 37.81
N VAL A 647 28.13 4.75 37.94
CA VAL A 647 28.55 5.97 37.26
C VAL A 647 29.56 5.59 36.17
N SER A 648 29.32 6.01 34.93
CA SER A 648 30.10 5.54 33.78
C SER A 648 31.53 6.12 33.78
N PRO A 649 32.59 5.32 34.01
CA PRO A 649 33.94 5.87 34.16
C PRO A 649 34.58 6.28 32.82
N GLU A 650 34.10 5.72 31.70
CA GLU A 650 34.75 5.83 30.39
C GLU A 650 34.16 6.89 29.45
N THR A 651 32.95 7.40 29.72
CA THR A 651 32.20 8.26 28.78
C THR A 651 31.87 9.66 29.28
N SER A 652 31.64 9.85 30.59
CA SER A 652 31.57 11.19 31.23
C SER A 652 31.64 11.04 32.75
N PRO A 653 32.73 11.50 33.42
CA PRO A 653 32.88 11.33 34.86
C PRO A 653 31.82 12.12 35.63
N GLY A 654 31.04 11.41 36.45
CA GLY A 654 29.96 11.99 37.27
C GLY A 654 28.54 11.81 36.73
N VAL A 655 28.37 11.23 35.52
CA VAL A 655 27.03 10.95 34.96
C VAL A 655 26.59 9.51 35.30
N PRO A 656 25.44 9.30 35.98
CA PRO A 656 24.92 7.96 36.24
C PRO A 656 24.60 7.21 34.94
N PHE A 657 24.94 5.94 34.89
CA PHE A 657 24.82 5.07 33.71
C PHE A 657 23.39 4.96 33.18
N TRP A 658 22.41 4.97 34.08
CA TRP A 658 20.97 4.90 33.78
C TRP A 658 20.35 6.30 33.61
N THR A 659 20.89 7.08 32.67
CA THR A 659 20.36 8.41 32.32
C THR A 659 20.27 8.63 30.82
N GLY A 660 19.33 9.46 30.38
CA GLY A 660 19.07 9.76 28.97
C GLY A 660 18.64 8.51 28.20
N ASP A 661 19.59 7.94 27.45
CA ASP A 661 19.40 6.87 26.47
C ASP A 661 19.15 5.46 27.07
N ARG A 662 19.15 5.32 28.41
CA ARG A 662 19.09 4.03 29.12
C ARG A 662 18.15 4.08 30.32
N SER A 663 16.96 3.47 30.20
CA SER A 663 16.08 3.18 31.33
C SER A 663 16.66 2.08 32.23
N CYS A 664 16.68 2.29 33.54
CA CYS A 664 17.04 1.26 34.51
C CYS A 664 15.93 0.21 34.60
N PRO A 665 16.18 -1.09 34.32
CA PRO A 665 15.16 -2.11 34.37
C PRO A 665 14.92 -2.66 35.78
N HIS A 666 13.84 -3.41 35.96
CA HIS A 666 13.58 -4.23 37.15
C HIS A 666 13.18 -5.67 36.78
N PRO A 667 13.65 -6.70 37.49
CA PRO A 667 13.30 -8.09 37.21
C PRO A 667 11.85 -8.37 37.61
N LEU A 668 11.07 -9.03 36.75
CA LEU A 668 9.68 -9.38 37.05
C LEU A 668 9.60 -10.66 37.91
N THR A 669 8.57 -10.78 38.74
CA THR A 669 8.27 -12.04 39.45
C THR A 669 7.07 -12.72 38.81
N PHE A 670 7.17 -14.02 38.50
CA PHE A 670 6.08 -14.73 37.82
C PHE A 670 4.84 -14.84 38.71
N ASN A 671 3.69 -14.39 38.21
CA ASN A 671 2.40 -14.53 38.86
C ASN A 671 1.46 -15.39 37.97
N PRO A 672 1.02 -16.58 38.42
CA PRO A 672 0.09 -17.43 37.65
C PRO A 672 -1.33 -16.84 37.54
N ASP A 673 -1.62 -15.77 38.29
CA ASP A 673 -2.89 -15.05 38.29
C ASP A 673 -2.81 -13.70 37.56
N ASN A 674 -1.68 -13.38 36.90
CA ASN A 674 -1.55 -12.24 35.98
C ASN A 674 -1.73 -12.72 34.53
N ASP A 675 -2.74 -12.19 33.84
CA ASP A 675 -3.10 -12.59 32.48
C ASP A 675 -1.91 -12.52 31.51
N THR A 676 -1.19 -11.40 31.44
CA THR A 676 -0.04 -11.21 30.52
C THR A 676 1.07 -12.26 30.72
N HIS A 677 1.28 -12.72 31.96
CA HIS A 677 2.27 -13.75 32.27
C HIS A 677 1.80 -15.14 31.82
N VAL A 678 0.52 -15.44 32.01
CA VAL A 678 -0.10 -16.70 31.58
C VAL A 678 -0.16 -16.75 30.06
N ASP A 679 -0.55 -15.67 29.39
CA ASP A 679 -0.78 -15.65 27.96
C ASP A 679 0.52 -15.77 27.16
N TYR A 680 1.64 -15.21 27.64
CA TYR A 680 2.98 -15.54 27.13
C TYR A 680 3.25 -17.05 27.19
N VAL A 681 3.01 -17.68 28.34
CA VAL A 681 3.28 -19.11 28.53
C VAL A 681 2.36 -19.97 27.65
N VAL A 682 1.09 -19.61 27.53
CA VAL A 682 0.11 -20.29 26.67
C VAL A 682 0.56 -20.23 25.21
N ALA A 683 0.88 -19.03 24.69
CA ALA A 683 1.29 -18.85 23.31
C ALA A 683 2.64 -19.54 23.01
N ALA A 684 3.65 -19.33 23.87
CA ALA A 684 4.97 -19.95 23.71
C ALA A 684 4.91 -21.48 23.79
N ALA A 685 4.13 -22.06 24.70
CA ALA A 685 3.95 -23.51 24.78
C ALA A 685 3.20 -24.08 23.57
N HIS A 686 2.23 -23.34 23.00
CA HIS A 686 1.49 -23.72 21.80
C HIS A 686 2.40 -23.76 20.56
N LEU A 687 3.22 -22.72 20.37
CA LEU A 687 4.19 -22.62 19.28
C LEU A 687 5.29 -23.70 19.40
N PHE A 688 5.84 -23.90 20.60
CA PHE A 688 6.83 -24.96 20.86
C PHE A 688 6.24 -26.36 20.65
N ALA A 689 5.00 -26.61 21.08
CA ALA A 689 4.31 -27.86 20.83
C ALA A 689 4.06 -28.09 19.33
N GLN A 690 3.66 -27.06 18.58
CA GLN A 690 3.48 -27.15 17.12
C GLN A 690 4.82 -27.46 16.43
N ALA A 691 5.90 -26.76 16.76
CA ALA A 691 7.22 -26.97 16.15
C ALA A 691 7.78 -28.38 16.41
N HIS A 692 7.44 -29.00 17.54
CA HIS A 692 7.78 -30.39 17.87
C HIS A 692 6.64 -31.41 17.64
N ARG A 693 5.55 -31.01 16.98
CA ARG A 693 4.34 -31.83 16.68
C ARG A 693 3.68 -32.52 17.88
N VAL A 694 3.80 -31.94 19.07
CA VAL A 694 3.09 -32.38 20.28
C VAL A 694 1.64 -31.84 20.25
N PRO A 695 0.62 -32.67 20.53
CA PRO A 695 -0.78 -32.20 20.56
C PRO A 695 -1.01 -31.07 21.60
N PRO A 696 -1.50 -29.88 21.19
CA PRO A 696 -1.66 -28.75 22.09
C PRO A 696 -2.92 -28.87 22.96
N CYS A 697 -2.84 -28.40 24.21
CA CYS A 697 -3.99 -28.27 25.10
C CYS A 697 -4.35 -26.79 25.30
N ARG A 698 -5.62 -26.42 25.08
CA ARG A 698 -6.09 -25.02 25.16
C ARG A 698 -6.81 -24.68 26.49
N ASP A 699 -6.79 -25.57 27.48
CA ASP A 699 -7.39 -25.32 28.78
C ASP A 699 -6.48 -24.47 29.66
N ARG A 700 -6.82 -23.17 29.78
CA ARG A 700 -6.09 -22.19 30.61
C ARG A 700 -6.09 -22.58 32.10
N VAL A 701 -7.10 -23.28 32.60
CA VAL A 701 -7.18 -23.73 34.01
C VAL A 701 -6.20 -24.89 34.25
N ALA A 702 -6.13 -25.85 33.31
CA ALA A 702 -5.14 -26.93 33.37
C ALA A 702 -3.69 -26.38 33.26
N ILE A 703 -3.46 -25.35 32.44
CA ILE A 703 -2.16 -24.68 32.32
C ILE A 703 -1.80 -23.93 33.61
N GLN A 704 -2.73 -23.18 34.21
CA GLN A 704 -2.52 -22.53 35.51
C GLN A 704 -2.25 -23.53 36.65
N ALA A 705 -2.90 -24.70 36.64
CA ALA A 705 -2.61 -25.77 37.59
C ALA A 705 -1.16 -26.28 37.44
N ILE A 706 -0.71 -26.59 36.21
CA ILE A 706 0.68 -26.97 35.95
C ILE A 706 1.64 -25.88 36.42
N LEU A 707 1.35 -24.59 36.15
CA LEU A 707 2.24 -23.48 36.48
C LEU A 707 2.44 -23.26 37.99
N ARG A 708 1.45 -23.60 38.82
CA ARG A 708 1.56 -23.55 40.28
C ARG A 708 2.46 -24.65 40.86
N ASP A 709 2.66 -25.75 40.13
CA ASP A 709 3.54 -26.86 40.49
C ASP A 709 5.00 -26.69 39.99
N VAL A 710 5.28 -25.72 39.10
CA VAL A 710 6.63 -25.51 38.54
C VAL A 710 7.52 -24.71 39.49
N VAL A 711 8.33 -25.44 40.27
CA VAL A 711 9.47 -24.87 41.02
C VAL A 711 10.69 -24.78 40.10
N LEU A 712 11.31 -23.60 40.04
CA LEU A 712 12.57 -23.36 39.33
C LEU A 712 13.73 -23.16 40.33
N PRO A 713 14.98 -23.47 39.96
CA PRO A 713 16.14 -23.18 40.80
C PRO A 713 16.30 -21.66 40.99
N PRO A 714 16.83 -21.20 42.14
CA PRO A 714 17.12 -19.78 42.35
C PRO A 714 18.25 -19.32 41.43
N PHE A 715 18.05 -18.17 40.77
CA PHE A 715 19.08 -17.56 39.95
C PHE A 715 20.22 -16.99 40.81
N ALA A 716 21.46 -17.16 40.34
CA ALA A 716 22.65 -16.54 40.90
C ALA A 716 23.45 -15.86 39.76
N PRO A 717 23.75 -14.56 39.85
CA PRO A 717 24.48 -13.86 38.79
C PRO A 717 25.93 -14.32 38.71
N GLN A 718 26.49 -14.28 37.50
CA GLN A 718 27.89 -14.60 37.22
C GLN A 718 28.76 -13.35 37.37
N GLU A 719 29.80 -13.44 38.20
CA GLU A 719 30.82 -12.40 38.34
C GLU A 719 31.73 -12.34 37.10
N GLY A 720 32.21 -11.14 36.75
CA GLY A 720 33.18 -10.92 35.67
C GLY A 720 32.63 -10.99 34.25
N LEU A 721 31.35 -11.33 34.04
CA LEU A 721 30.71 -11.39 32.73
C LEU A 721 30.56 -9.98 32.13
N GLN A 722 31.48 -9.59 31.23
CA GLN A 722 31.33 -8.38 30.42
C GLN A 722 30.25 -8.61 29.35
N ILE A 723 29.30 -7.69 29.25
CA ILE A 723 28.25 -7.73 28.21
C ILE A 723 28.87 -7.22 26.89
N PRO A 724 29.06 -8.06 25.85
CA PRO A 724 29.85 -7.67 24.70
C PRO A 724 29.10 -6.67 23.81
N LEU A 725 29.71 -5.49 23.57
CA LEU A 725 29.18 -4.49 22.62
C LEU A 725 29.43 -4.84 21.14
N LYS A 726 30.12 -5.96 20.89
CA LYS A 726 30.32 -6.61 19.59
C LYS A 726 30.34 -8.13 19.80
N GLU A 727 30.01 -8.90 18.76
CA GLU A 727 30.15 -10.35 18.84
C GLU A 727 31.63 -10.77 18.77
N GLU A 728 32.04 -11.64 19.69
CA GLU A 728 33.32 -12.33 19.66
C GLU A 728 33.15 -13.77 19.13
N SER A 729 34.20 -14.32 18.53
CA SER A 729 34.18 -15.64 17.90
C SER A 729 34.42 -16.77 18.89
N THR A 730 33.53 -17.77 18.93
CA THR A 730 33.66 -18.99 19.75
C THR A 730 35.02 -19.68 19.55
N GLU A 731 35.58 -20.26 20.61
CA GLU A 731 36.89 -20.92 20.53
C GLU A 731 36.84 -22.22 19.72
N LYS A 732 37.91 -22.49 18.96
CA LYS A 732 37.98 -23.63 18.03
C LYS A 732 37.92 -25.01 18.72
N THR A 733 38.27 -25.09 20.00
CA THR A 733 38.23 -26.34 20.78
C THR A 733 36.79 -26.80 21.00
N GLN A 734 35.94 -25.90 21.53
CA GLN A 734 34.52 -26.16 21.81
C GLN A 734 33.75 -26.57 20.54
N LEU A 735 34.06 -25.94 19.41
CA LEU A 735 33.45 -26.26 18.11
C LEU A 735 33.67 -27.72 17.69
N THR A 736 34.79 -28.33 18.10
CA THR A 736 35.13 -29.72 17.74
C THR A 736 34.31 -30.73 18.55
N GLU A 737 34.05 -30.43 19.83
CA GLU A 737 33.25 -31.26 20.74
C GLU A 737 31.76 -31.21 20.34
N LEU A 738 31.21 -30.00 20.15
CA LEU A 738 29.84 -29.78 19.63
C LEU A 738 29.55 -30.53 18.32
N THR A 739 30.53 -30.59 17.42
CA THR A 739 30.40 -31.31 16.15
C THR A 739 30.32 -32.83 16.34
N GLN A 740 31.02 -33.39 17.35
CA GLN A 740 30.97 -34.83 17.64
C GLN A 740 29.64 -35.23 18.26
N ASP A 741 29.12 -34.45 19.23
CA ASP A 741 27.82 -34.68 19.84
C ASP A 741 26.69 -34.68 18.79
N LEU A 742 26.70 -33.70 17.86
CA LEU A 742 25.70 -33.61 16.79
C LEU A 742 25.79 -34.76 15.78
N VAL A 743 27.00 -35.29 15.52
CA VAL A 743 27.17 -36.51 14.70
C VAL A 743 26.56 -37.74 15.41
N GLN A 744 26.73 -37.86 16.73
CA GLN A 744 26.11 -38.94 17.50
C GLN A 744 24.58 -38.84 17.48
N TRP A 745 24.02 -37.67 17.82
CA TRP A 745 22.57 -37.43 17.79
C TRP A 745 21.95 -37.76 16.44
N ARG A 746 22.61 -37.37 15.33
CA ARG A 746 22.13 -37.68 13.98
C ARG A 746 22.13 -39.19 13.70
N GLN A 747 23.14 -39.93 14.15
CA GLN A 747 23.18 -41.39 13.99
C GLN A 747 22.09 -42.09 14.80
N GLU A 748 21.83 -41.65 16.03
CA GLU A 748 20.77 -42.19 16.88
C GLU A 748 19.38 -41.93 16.31
N LEU A 749 19.12 -40.72 15.77
CA LEU A 749 17.82 -40.34 15.22
C LEU A 749 17.55 -40.94 13.83
N VAL A 750 18.55 -41.06 12.96
CA VAL A 750 18.42 -41.74 11.64
C VAL A 750 18.27 -43.26 11.80
N GLY A 751 18.65 -43.83 12.95
CA GLY A 751 18.46 -45.24 13.28
C GLY A 751 17.02 -45.64 13.64
N ALA A 752 16.13 -44.67 13.87
CA ALA A 752 14.70 -44.90 14.12
C ALA A 752 13.87 -44.79 12.83
N GLU A 753 12.73 -45.48 12.77
CA GLU A 753 11.86 -45.53 11.57
C GLU A 753 11.08 -44.22 11.27
N GLU A 754 11.53 -43.06 11.77
CA GLU A 754 10.89 -41.74 11.54
C GLU A 754 11.29 -41.07 10.20
N ALA A 755 12.17 -41.69 9.40
CA ALA A 755 12.91 -41.10 8.27
C ALA A 755 12.10 -40.79 6.98
N GLN A 756 10.83 -40.35 7.09
CA GLN A 756 9.99 -39.90 5.96
C GLN A 756 9.25 -38.57 6.21
N ALA A 757 9.51 -37.88 7.33
CA ALA A 757 9.03 -36.52 7.60
C ALA A 757 10.15 -35.67 8.22
N PRO A 758 10.15 -34.33 8.03
CA PRO A 758 11.08 -33.45 8.73
C PRO A 758 10.86 -33.53 10.24
N LEU A 759 11.93 -33.51 11.03
CA LEU A 759 11.91 -33.80 12.47
C LEU A 759 11.20 -32.70 13.29
N MET A 760 11.27 -31.46 12.82
CA MET A 760 10.57 -30.30 13.38
C MET A 760 9.80 -29.55 12.30
N GLU A 761 8.83 -28.75 12.70
CA GLU A 761 8.01 -27.93 11.80
C GLU A 761 8.34 -26.44 11.97
N PRO A 762 9.04 -25.79 11.02
CA PRO A 762 9.42 -24.40 11.15
C PRO A 762 8.20 -23.48 11.05
N ILE A 763 7.99 -22.67 12.07
CA ILE A 763 6.84 -21.75 12.15
C ILE A 763 7.25 -20.38 11.64
N HIS A 764 6.97 -20.11 10.36
CA HIS A 764 7.10 -18.76 9.81
C HIS A 764 6.08 -17.81 10.44
N PHE A 765 6.48 -16.56 10.70
CA PHE A 765 5.59 -15.56 11.29
C PHE A 765 4.43 -15.19 10.36
N GLU A 766 3.24 -14.99 10.93
CA GLU A 766 2.02 -14.61 10.21
C GLU A 766 1.23 -13.66 11.11
N LYS A 767 0.90 -12.47 10.59
CA LYS A 767 0.24 -11.37 11.32
C LYS A 767 -1.27 -11.57 11.48
N ASP A 768 -1.88 -12.39 10.63
CA ASP A 768 -3.30 -12.75 10.71
C ASP A 768 -3.56 -14.02 11.56
N ASN A 769 -2.51 -14.72 12.04
CA ASN A 769 -2.64 -15.80 13.02
C ASN A 769 -2.63 -15.22 14.44
N ASP A 770 -3.74 -15.37 15.16
CA ASP A 770 -3.88 -14.83 16.52
C ASP A 770 -2.84 -15.40 17.50
N VAL A 771 -2.48 -16.69 17.44
CA VAL A 771 -1.47 -17.28 18.35
C VAL A 771 -0.08 -16.67 18.15
N HIS A 772 0.26 -16.30 16.91
CA HIS A 772 1.53 -15.64 16.59
C HIS A 772 1.54 -14.22 17.15
N ILE A 773 0.42 -13.50 17.05
CA ILE A 773 0.26 -12.16 17.63
C ILE A 773 0.21 -12.20 19.15
N ASP A 774 -0.46 -13.18 19.77
CA ASP A 774 -0.54 -13.34 21.22
C ASP A 774 0.87 -13.48 21.83
N PHE A 775 1.73 -14.30 21.22
CA PHE A 775 3.14 -14.41 21.63
C PHE A 775 3.86 -13.07 21.52
N ILE A 776 3.85 -12.41 20.36
CA ILE A 776 4.56 -11.13 20.17
C ILE A 776 4.05 -10.05 21.14
N THR A 777 2.73 -10.02 21.36
CA THR A 777 2.08 -9.03 22.24
C THR A 777 2.49 -9.24 23.69
N ALA A 778 2.36 -10.46 24.21
CA ALA A 778 2.75 -10.76 25.58
C ALA A 778 4.27 -10.64 25.78
N ALA A 779 5.08 -11.12 24.82
CA ALA A 779 6.54 -11.08 24.89
C ALA A 779 7.08 -9.63 24.87
N SER A 780 6.51 -8.77 24.04
CA SER A 780 6.84 -7.34 23.99
C SER A 780 6.36 -6.61 25.25
N ASN A 781 5.13 -6.83 25.70
CA ASN A 781 4.56 -6.10 26.83
C ASN A 781 5.22 -6.48 28.17
N LEU A 782 5.64 -7.74 28.38
CA LEU A 782 6.47 -8.13 29.51
C LEU A 782 7.84 -7.43 29.49
N ARG A 783 8.46 -7.31 28.31
CA ARG A 783 9.73 -6.56 28.16
C ARG A 783 9.53 -5.05 28.29
N ALA A 784 8.36 -4.53 27.95
CA ALA A 784 8.01 -3.13 28.18
C ALA A 784 7.90 -2.86 29.68
N GLU A 785 7.20 -3.73 30.43
CA GLU A 785 7.10 -3.68 31.89
C GLU A 785 8.48 -3.70 32.57
N ASN A 786 9.40 -4.58 32.14
CA ASN A 786 10.77 -4.62 32.68
C ASN A 786 11.51 -3.27 32.67
N TYR A 787 11.21 -2.37 31.72
CA TYR A 787 11.93 -1.10 31.51
C TYR A 787 11.03 0.13 31.76
N GLY A 788 9.83 -0.04 32.33
CA GLY A 788 8.88 1.05 32.58
C GLY A 788 8.27 1.67 31.31
N ILE A 789 8.26 0.94 30.20
CA ILE A 789 7.70 1.37 28.91
C ILE A 789 6.20 1.04 28.89
N SER A 790 5.36 1.96 28.41
CA SER A 790 3.92 1.73 28.28
C SER A 790 3.61 0.55 27.33
N PRO A 791 2.76 -0.42 27.72
CA PRO A 791 2.35 -1.52 26.85
C PRO A 791 1.42 -1.05 25.73
N ALA A 792 1.28 -1.86 24.66
CA ALA A 792 0.40 -1.56 23.53
C ALA A 792 -0.34 -2.80 23.00
N ASP A 793 -1.40 -2.57 22.20
CA ASP A 793 -1.86 -3.57 21.23
C ASP A 793 -0.80 -3.68 20.14
N CYS A 794 -0.13 -4.82 20.10
CA CYS A 794 1.00 -5.02 19.23
C CYS A 794 0.59 -5.36 17.80
N LYS A 795 -0.65 -5.75 17.48
CA LYS A 795 -1.00 -6.38 16.18
C LYS A 795 -0.64 -5.52 14.96
N GLN A 796 -0.84 -4.20 15.03
CA GLN A 796 -0.51 -3.28 13.94
C GLN A 796 1.01 -3.15 13.72
N ILE A 797 1.75 -2.98 14.81
CA ILE A 797 3.20 -2.71 14.77
C ILE A 797 3.98 -4.01 14.54
N ALA A 798 3.54 -5.13 15.15
CA ALA A 798 4.06 -6.49 14.98
C ALA A 798 3.85 -7.06 13.57
N GLY A 799 2.81 -6.63 12.84
CA GLY A 799 2.62 -7.01 11.44
C GLY A 799 3.37 -6.17 10.41
N ARG A 800 4.10 -5.10 10.82
CA ARG A 800 4.55 -4.00 9.92
C ARG A 800 3.40 -3.54 9.00
N ILE A 801 2.19 -3.40 9.57
CA ILE A 801 0.96 -3.20 8.79
C ILE A 801 0.94 -1.77 8.27
N VAL A 802 1.40 -1.58 7.02
CA VAL A 802 1.23 -0.33 6.27
C VAL A 802 -0.26 0.02 6.26
N PRO A 803 -0.69 1.15 6.85
CA PRO A 803 -2.10 1.54 6.86
C PRO A 803 -2.58 1.74 5.42
N ALA A 804 -3.78 1.25 5.08
CA ALA A 804 -4.30 1.36 3.73
C ALA A 804 -5.83 1.39 3.71
N ILE A 805 -6.39 2.28 2.89
CA ILE A 805 -7.84 2.46 2.73
C ILE A 805 -8.19 2.59 1.25
N ILE A 806 -9.29 1.95 0.85
CA ILE A 806 -9.72 1.84 -0.56
C ILE A 806 -9.91 3.20 -1.26
N THR A 807 -10.21 4.28 -0.53
CA THR A 807 -10.31 5.64 -1.08
C THR A 807 -8.97 6.08 -1.67
N THR A 808 -7.89 6.02 -0.90
CA THR A 808 -6.53 6.34 -1.36
C THR A 808 -6.12 5.45 -2.52
N THR A 809 -6.42 4.14 -2.43
CA THR A 809 -6.12 3.15 -3.46
C THR A 809 -6.83 3.43 -4.78
N ALA A 810 -8.14 3.70 -4.76
CA ALA A 810 -8.94 3.97 -5.96
C ALA A 810 -8.58 5.32 -6.63
N ALA A 811 -8.14 6.31 -5.86
CA ALA A 811 -7.59 7.56 -6.38
C ALA A 811 -6.23 7.34 -7.07
N VAL A 812 -5.31 6.64 -6.42
CA VAL A 812 -3.97 6.33 -6.98
C VAL A 812 -4.08 5.48 -8.25
N ALA A 813 -4.91 4.43 -8.26
CA ALA A 813 -5.12 3.62 -9.45
C ALA A 813 -5.77 4.42 -10.59
N GLY A 814 -6.74 5.28 -10.30
CA GLY A 814 -7.35 6.17 -11.30
C GLY A 814 -6.34 7.15 -11.92
N LEU A 815 -5.47 7.75 -11.10
CA LEU A 815 -4.39 8.62 -11.58
C LEU A 815 -3.38 7.85 -12.44
N ALA A 816 -2.99 6.63 -12.06
CA ALA A 816 -2.10 5.79 -12.87
C ALA A 816 -2.73 5.41 -14.23
N CYS A 817 -4.04 5.14 -14.26
CA CYS A 817 -4.75 4.81 -15.49
C CYS A 817 -4.88 5.99 -16.48
N LEU A 818 -4.82 7.25 -16.01
CA LEU A 818 -4.72 8.41 -16.90
C LEU A 818 -3.37 8.47 -17.62
N GLU A 819 -2.28 8.05 -16.97
CA GLU A 819 -0.96 7.97 -17.60
C GLU A 819 -0.85 6.78 -18.57
N VAL A 820 -1.63 5.69 -18.39
CA VAL A 820 -1.74 4.59 -19.36
C VAL A 820 -2.15 5.10 -20.74
N TYR A 821 -3.15 5.99 -20.84
CA TYR A 821 -3.56 6.52 -22.15
C TYR A 821 -2.42 7.23 -22.89
N LYS A 822 -1.54 7.92 -22.16
CA LYS A 822 -0.38 8.66 -22.69
C LYS A 822 0.72 7.71 -23.17
N LEU A 823 0.97 6.63 -22.41
CA LEU A 823 1.83 5.52 -22.79
C LEU A 823 1.32 4.80 -24.05
N VAL A 824 0.03 4.45 -24.09
CA VAL A 824 -0.60 3.74 -25.22
C VAL A 824 -0.68 4.62 -26.47
N TRP A 825 -0.83 5.95 -26.35
CA TRP A 825 -0.62 6.86 -27.48
C TRP A 825 0.83 6.81 -28.01
N GLY A 826 1.81 6.48 -27.15
CA GLY A 826 3.23 6.44 -27.46
C GLY A 826 3.93 7.77 -27.24
N CYS A 827 3.38 8.64 -26.38
CA CYS A 827 3.78 10.05 -26.30
C CYS A 827 5.27 10.22 -25.95
N GLN A 828 5.98 10.97 -26.78
CA GLN A 828 7.40 11.31 -26.62
C GLN A 828 7.64 12.71 -26.07
N ASP A 829 6.59 13.42 -25.68
CA ASP A 829 6.70 14.71 -24.97
C ASP A 829 6.53 14.52 -23.47
N LEU A 830 7.56 14.93 -22.72
CA LEU A 830 7.53 14.95 -21.26
C LEU A 830 6.41 15.85 -20.72
N SER A 831 6.05 16.94 -21.43
CA SER A 831 5.04 17.93 -21.02
C SER A 831 3.63 17.34 -20.85
N CYS A 832 3.37 16.16 -21.43
CA CYS A 832 2.10 15.44 -21.32
C CYS A 832 1.99 14.59 -20.04
N TYR A 833 3.09 14.07 -19.50
CA TYR A 833 3.05 13.14 -18.36
C TYR A 833 2.94 13.88 -17.02
N ARG A 834 2.32 13.24 -16.02
CA ARG A 834 2.13 13.82 -14.68
C ARG A 834 2.50 12.81 -13.59
N SER A 835 3.51 13.16 -12.80
CA SER A 835 3.69 12.56 -11.48
C SER A 835 2.59 13.11 -10.56
N SER A 836 2.04 12.28 -9.68
CA SER A 836 0.95 12.68 -8.78
C SER A 836 1.25 12.28 -7.34
N ASN A 837 1.06 13.21 -6.41
CA ASN A 837 1.03 12.95 -4.97
C ASN A 837 -0.37 13.26 -4.43
N VAL A 838 -0.86 12.41 -3.54
CA VAL A 838 -2.20 12.45 -2.94
C VAL A 838 -2.05 12.48 -1.43
N ASN A 839 -2.83 13.32 -0.74
CA ASN A 839 -3.11 13.20 0.69
C ASN A 839 -4.58 13.56 0.95
N LEU A 840 -5.41 12.54 1.16
CA LEU A 840 -6.86 12.71 1.30
C LEU A 840 -7.28 13.27 2.66
N SER A 841 -6.47 13.15 3.73
CA SER A 841 -6.74 13.82 5.01
C SER A 841 -6.75 15.35 4.83
N ALA A 842 -5.78 15.87 4.09
CA ALA A 842 -5.58 17.30 3.85
C ALA A 842 -6.29 17.84 2.57
N CYS A 843 -7.16 17.05 1.93
CA CYS A 843 -7.79 17.38 0.64
C CYS A 843 -6.79 17.70 -0.50
N LEU A 844 -5.55 17.23 -0.40
CA LEU A 844 -4.47 17.61 -1.31
C LEU A 844 -4.32 16.58 -2.44
N LEU A 845 -4.46 17.04 -3.68
CA LEU A 845 -3.96 16.36 -4.87
C LEU A 845 -2.97 17.29 -5.57
N HIS A 846 -1.75 16.82 -5.76
CA HIS A 846 -0.65 17.55 -6.39
C HIS A 846 -0.19 16.81 -7.64
N ARG A 847 -0.46 17.35 -8.83
CA ARG A 847 0.13 16.86 -10.10
C ARG A 847 1.29 17.76 -10.51
N PHE A 848 2.38 17.16 -10.97
CA PHE A 848 3.59 17.86 -11.39
C PHE A 848 4.28 17.15 -12.57
N LEU A 849 5.16 17.87 -13.26
CA LEU A 849 5.93 17.34 -14.38
C LEU A 849 6.97 16.31 -13.87
N PRO A 850 7.06 15.09 -14.43
CA PRO A 850 8.15 14.17 -14.11
C PRO A 850 9.51 14.78 -14.47
N SER A 851 10.56 14.45 -13.71
CA SER A 851 11.91 14.93 -14.01
C SER A 851 12.42 14.35 -15.34
N PRO A 852 13.09 15.14 -16.21
CA PRO A 852 13.71 14.64 -17.44
C PRO A 852 14.88 13.72 -17.14
N ALA A 853 15.12 12.73 -18.00
CA ALA A 853 16.25 11.80 -17.87
C ALA A 853 17.59 12.57 -17.82
N PRO A 854 18.47 12.28 -16.83
CA PRO A 854 19.78 12.93 -16.78
C PRO A 854 20.60 12.51 -18.01
N THR A 855 21.38 13.46 -18.54
CA THR A 855 22.14 13.25 -19.77
C THR A 855 23.62 13.51 -19.58
N TYR A 856 24.44 12.50 -19.86
CA TYR A 856 25.88 12.51 -19.67
C TYR A 856 26.60 12.80 -21.00
N TRP A 857 27.79 13.37 -20.91
CA TRP A 857 28.63 13.68 -22.08
C TRP A 857 29.75 12.66 -22.22
N VAL A 858 29.60 11.72 -23.14
CA VAL A 858 30.58 10.67 -23.43
C VAL A 858 31.46 11.12 -24.60
N ARG A 859 32.79 10.92 -24.50
CA ARG A 859 33.71 11.09 -25.64
C ARG A 859 34.03 9.72 -26.23
N SER A 860 33.63 9.49 -27.47
CA SER A 860 34.01 8.33 -28.28
C SER A 860 34.99 8.74 -29.39
N SER A 861 35.96 7.88 -29.67
CA SER A 861 36.87 8.04 -30.82
C SER A 861 36.17 7.89 -32.18
N SER A 862 35.02 7.21 -32.24
CA SER A 862 34.26 6.97 -33.48
C SER A 862 33.06 7.90 -33.69
N LEU A 863 32.54 8.52 -32.62
CA LEU A 863 31.32 9.35 -32.66
C LEU A 863 31.52 10.77 -32.09
N GLY A 864 32.73 11.12 -31.64
CA GLY A 864 33.02 12.43 -31.07
C GLY A 864 32.44 12.62 -29.66
N LYS A 865 31.93 13.81 -29.35
CA LYS A 865 31.33 14.15 -28.04
C LYS A 865 29.82 13.92 -28.08
N CYS A 866 29.37 12.75 -27.64
CA CYS A 866 27.97 12.34 -27.65
C CYS A 866 27.25 12.76 -26.35
N ARG A 867 25.95 13.03 -26.44
CA ARG A 867 25.05 13.22 -25.29
C ARG A 867 24.22 11.94 -25.13
N CYS A 868 24.40 11.23 -24.02
CA CYS A 868 23.73 9.95 -23.74
C CYS A 868 22.82 10.11 -22.51
N PRO A 869 21.49 9.91 -22.61
CA PRO A 869 20.62 9.79 -21.45
C PRO A 869 20.97 8.56 -20.59
N ASP A 870 20.52 8.56 -19.33
CA ASP A 870 20.65 7.41 -18.39
C ASP A 870 20.14 6.08 -18.96
N TRP A 871 19.22 6.15 -19.93
CA TRP A 871 18.63 5.00 -20.62
C TRP A 871 19.55 4.35 -21.68
N ASP A 872 20.68 4.98 -22.04
CA ASP A 872 21.60 4.48 -23.07
C ASP A 872 22.55 3.39 -22.59
N ARG A 873 22.75 2.39 -23.45
CA ARG A 873 23.56 1.20 -23.17
C ARG A 873 24.35 0.73 -24.37
N LEU A 874 25.61 0.37 -24.14
CA LEU A 874 26.47 -0.25 -25.15
C LEU A 874 26.10 -1.73 -25.30
N ARG A 875 25.51 -2.09 -26.46
CA ARG A 875 25.15 -3.48 -26.81
C ARG A 875 26.29 -4.14 -27.57
N TYR A 876 27.14 -4.89 -26.88
CA TYR A 876 28.18 -5.72 -27.49
C TYR A 876 27.58 -7.02 -28.06
N ARG A 877 27.78 -7.31 -29.35
CA ARG A 877 27.44 -8.60 -29.97
C ARG A 877 28.61 -9.56 -29.87
N GLY A 878 28.73 -10.26 -28.74
CA GLY A 878 29.70 -11.36 -28.58
C GLY A 878 29.25 -12.58 -29.39
N ALA A 879 30.07 -13.01 -30.36
CA ALA A 879 29.92 -14.32 -30.99
C ALA A 879 30.64 -15.38 -30.14
N PHE A 880 29.88 -16.30 -29.52
CA PHE A 880 30.44 -17.44 -28.80
C PHE A 880 31.01 -18.47 -29.78
N VAL A 881 32.25 -18.27 -30.20
CA VAL A 881 33.15 -19.37 -30.56
C VAL A 881 33.60 -20.03 -29.25
N TRP A 882 33.81 -21.36 -29.23
CA TRP A 882 34.27 -22.07 -28.03
C TRP A 882 35.71 -21.71 -27.67
N GLY A 883 35.86 -20.63 -26.91
CA GLY A 883 37.10 -20.05 -26.42
C GLY A 883 36.80 -18.76 -25.66
N PHE A 884 37.61 -18.42 -24.67
CA PHE A 884 37.37 -17.23 -23.83
C PHE A 884 37.30 -15.95 -24.67
N MET A 885 36.29 -15.11 -24.42
CA MET A 885 36.22 -13.76 -25.00
C MET A 885 37.36 -12.92 -24.41
N ALA A 886 38.45 -12.76 -25.16
CA ALA A 886 39.63 -12.04 -24.71
C ALA A 886 39.27 -10.57 -24.41
N CYS A 887 39.68 -10.06 -23.24
CA CYS A 887 39.39 -8.68 -22.83
C CYS A 887 39.91 -7.62 -23.82
N GLU A 888 40.93 -7.95 -24.61
CA GLU A 888 41.47 -7.12 -25.69
C GLU A 888 40.42 -6.79 -26.78
N ALA A 889 39.43 -7.66 -27.01
CA ALA A 889 38.35 -7.42 -27.96
C ALA A 889 37.33 -6.36 -27.48
N VAL A 890 37.31 -6.06 -26.18
CA VAL A 890 36.45 -5.02 -25.57
C VAL A 890 37.24 -3.71 -25.32
N LEU A 891 38.57 -3.80 -25.26
CA LEU A 891 39.48 -2.68 -25.00
C LEU A 891 40.43 -2.43 -26.19
N PRO A 892 40.00 -1.70 -27.23
CA PRO A 892 40.91 -1.25 -28.28
C PRO A 892 42.01 -0.37 -27.66
N ALA A 893 43.26 -0.82 -27.83
CA ALA A 893 44.51 -0.33 -27.26
C ALA A 893 44.52 1.09 -26.63
N ARG A 894 45.02 1.18 -25.39
CA ARG A 894 45.61 2.43 -24.87
C ARG A 894 46.76 2.85 -25.79
N GLN A 895 46.55 3.82 -26.67
CA GLN A 895 47.65 4.54 -27.29
C GLN A 895 48.32 5.43 -26.25
N GLU A 896 49.61 5.21 -26.01
CA GLU A 896 50.41 6.08 -25.15
C GLU A 896 50.67 7.42 -25.85
N ALA A 897 50.02 8.48 -25.36
CA ALA A 897 50.41 9.85 -25.69
C ALA A 897 51.35 10.36 -24.57
N PRO A 898 52.60 10.74 -24.88
CA PRO A 898 53.56 11.14 -23.84
C PRO A 898 53.14 12.47 -23.19
N ILE A 899 53.14 12.52 -21.85
CA ILE A 899 52.88 13.74 -21.08
C ILE A 899 54.12 14.65 -21.17
N GLY A 900 54.23 15.37 -22.29
CA GLY A 900 55.30 16.32 -22.54
C GLY A 900 55.12 17.62 -21.76
N THR A 901 55.78 17.77 -20.63
CA THR A 901 55.84 19.03 -19.89
C THR A 901 56.48 20.14 -20.72
N ARG A 902 55.72 21.18 -21.08
CA ARG A 902 56.27 22.48 -21.49
C ARG A 902 55.53 23.63 -20.81
N LEU A 903 56.27 24.36 -19.97
CA LEU A 903 55.85 25.67 -19.50
C LEU A 903 55.84 26.67 -20.67
N ALA A 904 54.78 27.46 -20.78
CA ALA A 904 54.80 28.70 -21.55
C ALA A 904 55.10 29.86 -20.59
N ARG A 905 56.24 30.54 -20.79
CA ARG A 905 56.56 31.79 -20.08
C ARG A 905 55.86 32.95 -20.77
N GLY A 906 55.30 33.86 -19.95
CA GLY A 906 54.34 34.87 -20.37
C GLY A 906 54.85 36.05 -21.22
N ALA A 907 53.90 36.93 -21.50
CA ALA A 907 54.09 38.30 -21.94
C ALA A 907 53.19 39.22 -21.09
N GLN A 908 53.58 40.48 -20.89
CA GLN A 908 52.97 41.38 -19.90
C GLN A 908 51.92 42.32 -20.52
N GLY A 909 50.89 42.68 -19.75
CA GLY A 909 49.92 43.73 -20.07
C GLY A 909 49.31 44.33 -18.80
N ARG A 910 49.41 45.65 -18.63
CA ARG A 910 48.86 46.43 -17.49
C ARG A 910 47.32 46.53 -17.64
N GLY A 911 46.50 46.75 -16.61
CA GLY A 911 46.75 47.00 -15.17
C GLY A 911 45.60 47.87 -14.58
N GLN A 912 45.54 48.00 -13.25
CA GLN A 912 44.53 48.79 -12.48
C GLN A 912 43.08 48.22 -12.53
N GLU A 913 42.24 48.34 -11.50
CA GLU A 913 42.41 48.58 -10.06
C GLU A 913 41.15 48.09 -9.31
N GLU A 914 41.25 47.91 -7.98
CA GLU A 914 40.20 47.90 -6.93
C GLU A 914 38.81 47.25 -7.17
N GLY A 915 38.23 46.48 -6.24
CA GLY A 915 38.75 46.00 -4.95
C GLY A 915 37.67 45.82 -3.90
N GLU A 916 37.35 44.57 -3.53
CA GLU A 916 36.93 44.23 -2.16
C GLU A 916 37.26 42.76 -1.87
N GLY A 917 37.54 42.43 -0.61
CA GLY A 917 38.22 41.20 -0.20
C GLY A 917 37.29 40.03 0.10
N GLY A 918 37.74 38.82 -0.21
CA GLY A 918 37.12 37.58 0.26
C GLY A 918 38.10 36.71 1.03
N ASP A 919 37.56 35.94 1.97
CA ASP A 919 38.15 34.72 2.55
C ASP A 919 37.04 33.64 2.35
N SER A 920 37.28 32.41 1.87
CA SER A 920 38.24 31.39 2.31
C SER A 920 38.07 31.03 3.80
N THR A 921 38.11 29.76 4.24
CA THR A 921 38.45 28.53 3.52
C THR A 921 37.58 27.35 4.01
N ALA A 922 36.79 26.74 3.13
CA ALA A 922 36.03 25.51 3.43
C ALA A 922 36.90 24.25 3.31
N LEU A 923 38.06 24.22 4.00
CA LEU A 923 39.07 23.17 3.79
C LEU A 923 39.94 22.88 5.03
N LEU A 924 39.34 22.57 6.18
CA LEU A 924 39.95 21.76 7.26
C LEU A 924 38.98 21.49 8.42
N ARG A 925 38.45 20.24 8.52
CA ARG A 925 38.12 19.50 9.77
C ARG A 925 37.36 18.21 9.46
N LEU A 926 38.10 17.11 9.23
CA LEU A 926 37.72 15.76 9.67
C LEU A 926 38.90 14.76 9.52
N GLN A 927 39.97 15.03 10.26
CA GLN A 927 40.91 14.01 10.70
C GLN A 927 41.05 14.13 12.22
N HIS A 928 40.51 13.16 12.97
CA HIS A 928 41.23 12.50 14.08
C HIS A 928 40.35 11.45 14.77
N HIS A 929 40.49 10.21 14.31
CA HIS A 929 40.44 8.91 15.01
C HIS A 929 40.97 7.94 13.94
N PHE A 930 42.11 7.27 14.05
CA PHE A 930 42.88 6.83 15.22
C PHE A 930 44.31 7.42 15.26
N GLY A 931 45.05 7.12 16.34
CA GLY A 931 46.49 7.28 16.47
C GLY A 931 47.08 6.28 17.47
N LEU A 932 48.42 6.16 17.50
CA LEU A 932 49.23 5.19 18.26
C LEU A 932 49.17 3.74 17.70
N MET A 933 50.27 2.98 17.55
CA MET A 933 51.71 3.28 17.73
C MET A 933 52.53 2.91 16.48
N ALA A 934 53.79 3.33 16.43
CA ALA A 934 54.70 3.10 15.30
C ALA A 934 55.99 2.35 15.70
N ALA A 935 56.49 1.49 14.80
CA ALA A 935 57.87 1.01 14.76
C ALA A 935 58.26 0.69 13.28
N PRO A 936 59.53 0.84 12.85
CA PRO A 936 59.88 0.86 11.43
C PRO A 936 60.63 -0.39 10.92
N GLY A 937 60.49 -0.70 9.62
CA GLY A 937 61.30 -1.70 8.91
C GLY A 937 60.92 -1.85 7.43
N PRO A 938 61.87 -1.87 6.47
CA PRO A 938 61.54 -1.91 5.03
C PRO A 938 61.74 -3.29 4.38
N LEU A 939 61.10 -3.53 3.25
CA LEU A 939 61.74 -4.06 2.03
C LEU A 939 60.83 -3.96 0.78
N LYS A 940 61.45 -3.87 -0.40
CA LYS A 940 60.83 -4.01 -1.73
C LYS A 940 61.19 -5.42 -2.31
N PRO A 941 60.98 -5.72 -3.61
CA PRO A 941 59.73 -6.26 -4.12
C PRO A 941 59.92 -7.58 -4.91
N HIS A 942 58.89 -8.41 -5.09
CA HIS A 942 58.80 -9.34 -6.24
C HIS A 942 57.33 -9.69 -6.53
N ALA A 943 57.04 -10.42 -7.63
CA ALA A 943 55.77 -10.27 -8.35
C ALA A 943 55.13 -11.57 -8.86
N ARG A 944 53.78 -11.59 -8.79
CA ARG A 944 52.81 -12.51 -9.44
C ARG A 944 52.81 -13.97 -8.94
N PRO A 945 51.73 -14.75 -9.23
CA PRO A 945 50.41 -14.36 -9.74
C PRO A 945 49.30 -14.58 -8.69
N CYS A 946 48.08 -14.09 -8.96
CA CYS A 946 46.88 -14.56 -8.26
C CYS A 946 45.93 -15.20 -9.29
N VAL A 947 45.48 -16.42 -9.01
CA VAL A 947 44.52 -17.18 -9.83
C VAL A 947 43.13 -17.03 -9.20
N ILE A 948 42.11 -16.74 -10.00
CA ILE A 948 40.72 -16.79 -9.55
C ILE A 948 40.11 -18.11 -10.03
N LEU A 949 39.64 -18.92 -9.10
CA LEU A 949 38.93 -20.17 -9.37
C LEU A 949 37.43 -19.88 -9.63
N PRO A 950 36.77 -20.65 -10.52
CA PRO A 950 35.34 -20.49 -10.78
C PRO A 950 34.48 -21.25 -9.75
N VAL A 951 33.28 -20.75 -9.46
CA VAL A 951 32.23 -21.51 -8.78
C VAL A 951 31.60 -22.48 -9.78
N VAL A 952 31.51 -23.76 -9.42
CA VAL A 952 30.93 -24.83 -10.25
C VAL A 952 29.69 -25.39 -9.54
N THR A 953 28.53 -25.31 -10.20
CA THR A 953 27.33 -26.05 -9.79
C THR A 953 27.48 -27.53 -10.12
N ARG A 954 27.44 -28.42 -9.12
CA ARG A 954 27.44 -29.87 -9.34
C ARG A 954 26.03 -30.38 -9.67
N GLY A 955 25.85 -30.88 -10.89
CA GLY A 955 24.76 -31.80 -11.19
C GLY A 955 25.15 -33.23 -10.81
N TRP A 956 24.21 -34.02 -10.31
CA TRP A 956 24.39 -35.46 -10.10
C TRP A 956 24.05 -36.26 -11.37
N HIS A 957 24.80 -37.33 -11.62
CA HIS A 957 24.59 -38.23 -12.76
C HIS A 957 24.01 -39.57 -12.29
N GLN A 958 23.13 -40.15 -13.13
CA GLN A 958 23.21 -41.58 -13.45
C GLN A 958 23.34 -41.78 -14.98
N PRO A 959 23.87 -42.93 -15.46
CA PRO A 959 24.44 -43.00 -16.81
C PRO A 959 23.96 -44.22 -17.65
N TRP A 960 24.48 -44.28 -18.89
CA TRP A 960 24.69 -45.44 -19.79
C TRP A 960 24.03 -45.42 -21.19
N MET A 961 24.94 -45.39 -22.18
CA MET A 961 24.93 -46.02 -23.52
C MET A 961 24.05 -45.52 -24.69
N GLU A 962 24.80 -44.92 -25.63
CA GLU A 962 24.98 -45.37 -27.03
C GLU A 962 23.96 -45.09 -28.15
N ASN A 963 24.53 -44.72 -29.31
CA ASN A 963 24.22 -45.13 -30.70
C ASN A 963 22.74 -45.04 -31.18
N ALA A 964 22.40 -44.40 -32.31
CA ALA A 964 23.21 -44.11 -33.52
C ALA A 964 22.60 -42.98 -34.39
N ALA A 965 22.97 -42.97 -35.69
CA ALA A 965 22.53 -42.08 -36.77
C ALA A 965 21.01 -41.78 -36.82
N GLY A 966 20.56 -40.64 -37.39
CA GLY A 966 21.29 -39.60 -38.12
C GLY A 966 20.74 -39.40 -39.54
N SER A 967 20.69 -38.14 -40.01
CA SER A 967 20.05 -37.67 -41.27
C SER A 967 18.52 -37.87 -41.36
N GLY A 968 17.77 -37.01 -42.05
CA GLY A 968 18.16 -35.74 -42.66
C GLY A 968 17.07 -35.11 -43.52
N HIS A 969 17.20 -33.80 -43.76
CA HIS A 969 16.67 -33.03 -44.89
C HIS A 969 15.25 -33.31 -45.46
N ALA A 970 14.36 -32.34 -45.18
CA ALA A 970 13.99 -31.27 -46.12
C ALA A 970 12.63 -31.29 -46.87
N LEU A 971 11.92 -30.17 -46.66
CA LEU A 971 11.33 -29.28 -47.67
C LEU A 971 10.06 -29.68 -48.47
N ARG A 972 9.13 -28.70 -48.42
CA ARG A 972 8.08 -28.33 -49.40
C ARG A 972 6.82 -29.20 -49.47
N ALA A 973 5.69 -28.70 -49.99
CA ALA A 973 5.04 -27.35 -49.96
C ALA A 973 3.76 -27.41 -50.82
N LEU A 974 2.83 -26.44 -50.64
CA LEU A 974 1.67 -26.15 -51.54
C LEU A 974 0.57 -27.26 -51.55
N GLN A 975 -0.71 -27.02 -51.87
CA GLN A 975 -1.53 -25.80 -51.97
C GLN A 975 -3.04 -26.15 -51.90
N GLN A 976 -3.87 -25.19 -51.43
CA GLN A 976 -5.25 -24.87 -51.85
C GLN A 976 -6.42 -25.92 -51.83
N HIS A 977 -7.47 -25.58 -51.07
CA HIS A 977 -8.93 -25.48 -51.39
C HIS A 977 -9.58 -26.28 -52.56
N PRO A 978 -10.91 -26.61 -52.53
CA PRO A 978 -12.00 -25.89 -51.86
C PRO A 978 -13.10 -26.75 -51.16
N THR A 979 -14.25 -26.12 -50.83
CA THR A 979 -15.51 -26.65 -50.23
C THR A 979 -16.60 -26.94 -51.30
N PRO A 980 -17.87 -27.36 -51.00
CA PRO A 980 -18.52 -28.07 -49.86
C PRO A 980 -19.05 -29.46 -50.39
N PRO A 981 -20.30 -30.01 -50.23
CA PRO A 981 -21.47 -29.80 -49.34
C PRO A 981 -22.13 -31.11 -48.76
N CYS A 982 -23.41 -31.04 -48.36
CA CYS A 982 -24.33 -32.12 -47.89
C CYS A 982 -25.40 -32.44 -49.00
N PRO A 983 -26.39 -33.40 -48.93
CA PRO A 983 -26.92 -34.20 -47.78
C PRO A 983 -27.50 -35.64 -48.04
N ARG A 984 -28.17 -36.24 -47.00
CA ARG A 984 -29.28 -37.27 -46.97
C ARG A 984 -29.05 -38.80 -47.13
N ALA A 985 -29.47 -39.58 -46.10
CA ALA A 985 -30.34 -40.81 -46.10
C ALA A 985 -30.44 -41.36 -44.63
N ARG A 986 -31.56 -41.80 -43.97
CA ARG A 986 -32.57 -42.89 -44.19
C ARG A 986 -31.93 -44.29 -44.30
N THR A 987 -32.26 -45.35 -43.52
CA THR A 987 -33.51 -45.87 -42.86
C THR A 987 -33.19 -46.58 -41.51
N ALA A 988 -34.05 -47.23 -40.68
CA ALA A 988 -35.40 -47.84 -40.81
C ALA A 988 -36.24 -47.76 -39.48
N GLY A 989 -37.35 -48.52 -39.32
CA GLY A 989 -38.27 -48.46 -38.15
C GLY A 989 -39.29 -49.61 -38.03
N VAL A 990 -40.47 -49.36 -37.39
CA VAL A 990 -41.57 -50.30 -36.96
C VAL A 990 -41.28 -50.94 -35.58
N THR A 991 -41.94 -50.71 -34.42
CA THR A 991 -43.32 -50.40 -33.90
C THR A 991 -44.19 -51.60 -33.49
N PHE A 992 -44.72 -51.62 -32.25
CA PHE A 992 -45.93 -52.34 -31.83
C PHE A 992 -46.65 -51.65 -30.62
N HIS A 993 -47.85 -52.14 -30.26
CA HIS A 993 -48.88 -51.56 -29.35
C HIS A 993 -48.54 -51.53 -27.83
N THR A 994 -49.38 -51.10 -26.85
CA THR A 994 -50.38 -50.01 -26.56
C THR A 994 -51.13 -50.40 -25.25
N GLN A 995 -51.78 -49.46 -24.52
CA GLN A 995 -52.82 -49.66 -23.45
C GLN A 995 -52.34 -49.98 -22.00
N LEU A 996 -53.03 -49.62 -20.88
CA LEU A 996 -54.11 -48.62 -20.60
C LEU A 996 -54.33 -48.37 -19.06
N LEU A 997 -55.05 -47.27 -18.74
CA LEU A 997 -55.97 -47.03 -17.58
C LEU A 997 -55.47 -46.69 -16.14
N GLY A 998 -56.25 -45.82 -15.46
CA GLY A 998 -56.22 -45.51 -14.01
C GLY A 998 -55.54 -44.18 -13.63
N SER A 999 -56.14 -42.97 -13.51
CA SER A 999 -57.51 -42.42 -13.32
C SER A 999 -57.89 -42.02 -11.89
N GLY A 1000 -57.99 -40.70 -11.62
CA GLY A 1000 -58.45 -40.08 -10.35
C GLY A 1000 -57.30 -39.70 -9.39
N GLY A 1001 -57.43 -38.72 -8.49
CA GLY A 1001 -58.51 -37.72 -8.33
C GLY A 1001 -58.72 -37.24 -6.89
N ASN A 1002 -58.77 -35.91 -6.69
CA ASN A 1002 -59.27 -35.16 -5.52
C ASN A 1002 -58.49 -35.09 -4.18
N THR A 1003 -58.77 -33.97 -3.49
CA THR A 1003 -58.74 -33.69 -2.04
C THR A 1003 -57.43 -33.74 -1.23
N CYS A 1004 -56.97 -32.54 -0.88
CA CYS A 1004 -56.48 -32.21 0.47
C CYS A 1004 -57.72 -31.90 1.36
N PRO A 1005 -57.80 -32.35 2.63
CA PRO A 1005 -57.49 -31.44 3.75
C PRO A 1005 -56.90 -32.10 5.02
N ARG A 1006 -56.39 -31.26 5.95
CA ARG A 1006 -56.34 -31.36 7.44
C ARG A 1006 -56.19 -32.77 8.10
N GLY A 1007 -55.28 -33.02 9.05
CA GLY A 1007 -54.34 -32.14 9.78
C GLY A 1007 -54.17 -32.60 11.24
N LEU A 1008 -53.47 -31.78 12.06
CA LEU A 1008 -53.27 -31.87 13.53
C LEU A 1008 -52.18 -32.85 14.08
N LEU A 1009 -51.14 -32.22 14.66
CA LEU A 1009 -50.51 -32.50 15.98
C LEU A 1009 -49.84 -33.87 16.27
N SER A 1010 -48.79 -33.98 17.10
CA SER A 1010 -47.76 -33.02 17.56
C SER A 1010 -46.72 -33.72 18.45
N MET A 1011 -45.44 -33.34 18.35
CA MET A 1011 -44.49 -33.24 19.49
C MET A 1011 -43.28 -32.44 18.99
N THR A 1012 -43.23 -31.12 19.19
CA THR A 1012 -42.62 -30.46 20.37
C THR A 1012 -41.18 -30.89 20.68
N TYR A 1013 -40.21 -30.19 20.10
CA TYR A 1013 -39.03 -29.78 20.84
C TYR A 1013 -39.31 -28.37 21.40
N ILE A 1014 -39.16 -28.19 22.71
CA ILE A 1014 -39.43 -26.93 23.42
C ILE A 1014 -38.08 -26.26 23.75
N PRO A 1015 -37.95 -24.92 23.56
CA PRO A 1015 -36.67 -24.24 23.71
C PRO A 1015 -36.26 -24.07 25.18
N TRP A 1016 -34.96 -23.91 25.41
CA TRP A 1016 -34.45 -23.27 26.62
C TRP A 1016 -34.35 -21.76 26.42
N GLY A 1017 -34.79 -21.01 27.42
CA GLY A 1017 -34.74 -19.54 27.46
C GLY A 1017 -33.37 -19.00 27.89
N PRO A 1018 -33.25 -17.67 28.05
CA PRO A 1018 -31.96 -17.02 28.32
C PRO A 1018 -31.44 -17.30 29.74
N GLY A 1019 -30.15 -17.60 29.83
CA GLY A 1019 -29.34 -17.46 31.04
C GLY A 1019 -28.12 -16.59 30.70
N GLU A 1020 -27.75 -15.68 31.61
CA GLU A 1020 -26.64 -14.74 31.39
C GLU A 1020 -25.27 -15.42 31.57
N PRO A 1021 -24.32 -15.24 30.63
CA PRO A 1021 -22.90 -15.35 30.91
C PRO A 1021 -22.33 -13.95 31.20
N THR A 1022 -22.11 -13.65 32.47
CA THR A 1022 -21.49 -12.39 32.89
C THR A 1022 -20.00 -12.32 32.51
N LEU A 1023 -19.59 -11.20 31.91
CA LEU A 1023 -18.19 -10.68 31.86
C LEU A 1023 -17.09 -11.67 31.43
N GLY A 1024 -16.79 -11.67 30.14
CA GLY A 1024 -15.57 -12.26 29.54
C GLY A 1024 -15.13 -11.55 28.27
N ALA A 1025 -15.46 -10.26 28.12
CA ALA A 1025 -15.23 -9.51 26.90
C ALA A 1025 -13.82 -8.90 26.86
N SER A 1026 -12.88 -9.56 26.19
CA SER A 1026 -11.65 -8.91 25.75
C SER A 1026 -12.01 -7.77 24.79
N LEU A 1027 -11.44 -6.58 25.00
CA LEU A 1027 -11.69 -5.42 24.16
C LEU A 1027 -10.92 -5.54 22.84
N VAL A 1028 -11.43 -6.37 21.93
CA VAL A 1028 -11.14 -6.20 20.51
C VAL A 1028 -11.77 -4.88 20.09
N GLN A 1029 -10.96 -3.81 20.03
CA GLN A 1029 -11.35 -2.55 19.40
C GLN A 1029 -11.49 -2.73 17.89
N ARG A 1030 -12.54 -3.44 17.47
CA ARG A 1030 -13.19 -3.14 16.20
C ARG A 1030 -13.66 -1.70 16.31
N ASN A 1031 -12.95 -0.78 15.68
CA ASN A 1031 -13.38 0.59 15.45
C ASN A 1031 -14.61 0.58 14.53
N MET A 1032 -15.75 0.14 15.08
CA MET A 1032 -17.04 0.19 14.43
C MET A 1032 -17.46 1.65 14.32
N LEU A 1033 -17.19 2.21 13.15
CA LEU A 1033 -17.68 3.52 12.75
C LEU A 1033 -19.18 3.62 13.03
N PRO A 1034 -19.66 4.78 13.53
CA PRO A 1034 -21.04 4.95 13.95
C PRO A 1034 -22.02 4.55 12.84
N ARG A 1035 -23.13 3.90 13.21
CA ARG A 1035 -24.16 3.44 12.27
C ARG A 1035 -24.73 4.64 11.50
N ALA A 1036 -24.23 4.84 10.28
CA ALA A 1036 -24.61 5.96 9.44
C ALA A 1036 -25.72 5.56 8.46
N ARG A 1037 -26.53 6.55 8.05
CA ARG A 1037 -27.42 6.47 6.89
C ARG A 1037 -26.91 7.43 5.83
N VAL A 1038 -26.44 6.88 4.71
CA VAL A 1038 -25.95 7.68 3.58
C VAL A 1038 -26.75 7.36 2.33
N MET A 1039 -27.21 8.41 1.66
CA MET A 1039 -27.90 8.31 0.38
C MET A 1039 -26.96 8.70 -0.77
N TYR A 1040 -26.79 7.80 -1.72
CA TYR A 1040 -26.20 8.08 -3.03
C TYR A 1040 -27.32 8.14 -4.07
N PHE A 1041 -27.35 9.21 -4.85
CA PHE A 1041 -28.34 9.42 -5.89
C PHE A 1041 -27.69 9.91 -7.18
N ALA A 1042 -28.14 9.34 -8.30
CA ALA A 1042 -27.72 9.76 -9.64
C ALA A 1042 -28.88 10.48 -10.33
N GLY A 1043 -28.78 11.78 -10.61
CA GLY A 1043 -29.90 12.53 -11.19
C GLY A 1043 -30.18 12.24 -12.67
N GLY A 1044 -31.30 12.76 -13.16
CA GLY A 1044 -31.82 12.43 -14.50
C GLY A 1044 -32.62 13.59 -15.10
N GLY A 1045 -32.33 13.95 -16.35
CA GLY A 1045 -33.04 15.03 -17.05
C GLY A 1045 -34.41 14.59 -17.59
N PRO A 1046 -35.39 15.51 -17.71
CA PRO A 1046 -36.71 15.20 -18.22
C PRO A 1046 -36.64 14.79 -19.71
N GLY A 1047 -37.18 13.61 -20.03
CA GLY A 1047 -37.36 13.17 -21.42
C GLY A 1047 -38.66 13.71 -22.01
N HIS A 1048 -38.60 14.32 -23.19
CA HIS A 1048 -39.81 14.71 -23.92
C HIS A 1048 -40.62 13.49 -24.38
N GLY A 1049 -41.93 13.55 -24.21
CA GLY A 1049 -42.84 12.57 -24.82
C GLY A 1049 -42.90 12.74 -26.34
N PHE A 1050 -42.78 11.64 -27.07
CA PHE A 1050 -43.19 11.58 -28.48
C PHE A 1050 -44.73 11.53 -28.58
N PRO A 1051 -45.32 11.89 -29.74
CA PRO A 1051 -46.77 11.88 -29.91
C PRO A 1051 -47.38 10.50 -29.67
N SER A 1052 -48.53 10.47 -29.00
CA SER A 1052 -49.27 9.23 -28.76
C SER A 1052 -49.75 8.60 -30.07
N VAL A 1053 -49.26 7.39 -30.36
CA VAL A 1053 -49.92 6.49 -31.32
C VAL A 1053 -51.25 6.05 -30.69
N PRO A 1054 -52.39 6.15 -31.39
CA PRO A 1054 -53.67 5.73 -30.82
C PRO A 1054 -53.71 4.23 -30.58
N GLU A 1055 -54.09 3.81 -29.37
CA GLU A 1055 -54.36 2.40 -29.08
C GLU A 1055 -55.58 1.91 -29.88
N GLN A 1056 -55.34 1.04 -30.87
CA GLN A 1056 -56.42 0.25 -31.45
C GLN A 1056 -56.63 -1.03 -30.63
N LEU A 1057 -57.79 -1.08 -29.98
CA LEU A 1057 -58.37 -2.26 -29.33
C LEU A 1057 -58.29 -3.51 -30.23
N LEU A 1058 -58.06 -4.69 -29.63
CA LEU A 1058 -58.78 -5.97 -29.81
C LEU A 1058 -58.08 -7.11 -29.00
N PRO A 1059 -58.75 -8.24 -28.65
CA PRO A 1059 -59.05 -8.43 -27.22
C PRO A 1059 -58.83 -9.84 -26.63
N ARG A 1060 -59.04 -9.90 -25.30
CA ARG A 1060 -59.16 -11.07 -24.40
C ARG A 1060 -57.85 -11.75 -23.97
#